data_AF-A0A8B7STW8-F1
#
_entry.id   AF-A0A8B7STW8-F1
#
_cell.length_a   1.000
_cell.length_b   1.000
_cell.length_c   1.000
_cell.angle_alpha   90.00
_cell.angle_beta   90.00
_cell.angle_gamma   90.00
#
_symmetry.space_group_name_H-M   'P 1'
#
loop_
_entity.id
_entity.type
_entity.pdbx_description
1 polymer ?
#
loop_
_entity_poly.entity_id
_entity_poly.type
_entity_poly.pdbx_seq_one_letter_code
_entity_poly.pdbx_strand_id
1 'polypeptide(L)'
;MDTVLGARLQTQQRSSQNGWETSLWSSGLGMKLEAVTPFLGKYRPFVGRCCQTCTPKSWESLFHKSIMDLGFCDVILVKEKNTRFRGWLVRRLCYFLWSLEQHIPPCWDVPQKVMESTRVQKVISGSAPAGAGEGQVPGLVKKEVQRILGHLQSLPHPFLLRLFSWVVLRFLNCLFLNVQLHQGHLKMVRKAAQAGSPLVLLCTHKSRLDGILLPFVLLSQGLGVLRVAWDPHTCSPILRALLRKLGGLFLPPEANLSLDSSEGVLARSVVHVAVEQLLVSGQPLLIFLEEPPGAQGARLSALGQAWLGLVVQAVQGGAVPDAMLVPVAITYDLVPDAPCDTYHVAPPLGLWTGALAILRSLRGWRGRRVCVRVHLAQPFSLQEYTNNARSCWGSRQTLEQLLQPIVLGHSTVIPDTEKEQEWTPVTGPLLALKEEDQLLVRRLGRHVLNASVASSAVMSTAIMASLLLFKHQKGVFLSQLLGEFSWLTEETLLRGFDVGFSGQLRCLVQHALSLLRAQVTVLRVHHGDLLVVAQPGPGLAHLARLSAELLPAFLSEAVGACAVRALLAGRVPPEGPWELQGVELLGQNELYRQVLLLLHLLPQDLLLLQPCQSSYCYCQEVLDRLIQCGLLVAEETPGSRLACDTGRQRLSAKLLWKPSGDFTDSESDDFEEAGGRYFRLSQQSRCPDFFLFLCRLLSPLLKAFAQAAAFLPRGQLPDTESGCAEQLLQFLQATAQEDGFFECADPSLAIRAVWTFRDLGVLQQMPSPAGPMLHLSPTFASQQNQKKLEQFIRQFICG
;
A
#
# COMPACT_ATOMS: atom_id res chain seq x y z
N MET A 1 29.01 49.71 2.04
CA MET A 1 28.99 49.03 0.72
C MET A 1 29.44 47.57 0.82
N ASP A 2 29.65 47.03 2.02
CA ASP A 2 30.24 45.70 2.23
C ASP A 2 29.23 44.55 2.38
N THR A 3 27.94 44.85 2.45
CA THR A 3 26.87 43.83 2.50
C THR A 3 26.42 43.33 1.11
N VAL A 4 26.84 43.99 0.03
CA VAL A 4 26.47 43.61 -1.35
C VAL A 4 27.52 42.72 -2.01
N LEU A 5 28.79 42.77 -1.58
CA LEU A 5 29.84 41.88 -2.09
C LEU A 5 29.72 40.43 -1.56
N GLY A 6 29.33 40.24 -0.31
CA GLY A 6 29.15 38.89 0.28
C GLY A 6 28.02 38.09 -0.40
N ALA A 7 26.93 38.76 -0.77
CA ALA A 7 25.80 38.14 -1.47
C ALA A 7 26.14 37.75 -2.92
N ARG A 8 26.98 38.52 -3.62
CA ARG A 8 27.47 38.20 -4.97
C ARG A 8 28.48 37.05 -4.97
N LEU A 9 29.36 36.95 -3.98
CA LEU A 9 30.31 35.82 -3.86
C LEU A 9 29.59 34.50 -3.56
N GLN A 10 28.56 34.50 -2.70
CA GLN A 10 27.75 33.30 -2.42
C GLN A 10 26.87 32.85 -3.61
N THR A 11 26.31 33.80 -4.38
CA THR A 11 25.55 33.45 -5.59
C THR A 11 26.44 33.01 -6.74
N GLN A 12 27.68 33.51 -6.82
CA GLN A 12 28.67 33.11 -7.83
C GLN A 12 29.34 31.76 -7.50
N GLN A 13 29.49 31.41 -6.20
CA GLN A 13 29.86 30.06 -5.76
C GLN A 13 28.73 29.04 -5.97
N ARG A 14 27.46 29.40 -5.72
CA ARG A 14 26.31 28.52 -6.02
C ARG A 14 26.11 28.30 -7.52
N SER A 15 26.36 29.31 -8.36
CA SER A 15 26.23 29.16 -9.82
C SER A 15 27.40 28.39 -10.44
N SER A 16 28.62 28.52 -9.91
CA SER A 16 29.78 27.73 -10.33
C SER A 16 29.72 26.28 -9.86
N GLN A 17 29.24 26.01 -8.63
CA GLN A 17 28.95 24.65 -8.14
C GLN A 17 27.85 23.98 -8.97
N ASN A 18 26.74 24.66 -9.25
CA ASN A 18 25.69 24.14 -10.13
C ASN A 18 26.20 23.86 -11.56
N GLY A 19 27.14 24.67 -12.07
CA GLY A 19 27.78 24.50 -13.38
C GLY A 19 28.77 23.33 -13.46
N TRP A 20 29.50 23.05 -12.37
CA TRP A 20 30.40 21.89 -12.27
C TRP A 20 29.66 20.60 -11.92
N GLU A 21 28.60 20.66 -11.12
CA GLU A 21 27.74 19.49 -10.87
C GLU A 21 27.03 19.08 -12.16
N THR A 22 26.46 20.01 -12.92
CA THR A 22 25.80 19.70 -14.21
C THR A 22 26.76 19.13 -15.27
N SER A 23 28.06 19.43 -15.23
CA SER A 23 29.06 18.83 -16.14
C SER A 23 29.49 17.40 -15.75
N LEU A 24 29.44 17.07 -14.45
CA LEU A 24 29.65 15.71 -13.93
C LEU A 24 28.53 14.75 -14.33
N TRP A 25 27.29 15.24 -14.43
CA TRP A 25 26.14 14.44 -14.84
C TRP A 25 25.96 14.30 -16.37
N SER A 26 26.59 15.18 -17.16
CA SER A 26 26.41 15.25 -18.63
C SER A 26 27.61 14.75 -19.45
N SER A 27 28.78 14.56 -18.84
CA SER A 27 29.94 13.99 -19.54
C SER A 27 29.85 12.46 -19.56
N GLY A 28 29.86 11.88 -20.76
CA GLY A 28 30.09 10.45 -20.96
C GLY A 28 31.44 10.07 -20.38
N LEU A 29 31.44 9.61 -19.13
CA LEU A 29 32.62 9.23 -18.37
C LEU A 29 33.25 7.98 -18.98
N GLY A 30 34.28 8.20 -19.80
CA GLY A 30 35.14 7.20 -20.42
C GLY A 30 35.90 6.37 -19.38
N MET A 31 35.19 5.44 -18.74
CA MET A 31 35.79 4.27 -18.09
C MET A 31 35.65 3.10 -19.04
N LYS A 32 36.72 2.33 -19.23
CA LYS A 32 36.76 1.10 -20.04
C LYS A 32 35.54 0.23 -19.66
N LEU A 33 34.63 0.05 -20.62
CA LEU A 33 33.47 -0.81 -20.46
C LEU A 33 33.95 -2.27 -20.40
N GLU A 34 34.09 -2.80 -19.20
CA GLU A 34 33.87 -4.24 -19.03
C GLU A 34 32.36 -4.46 -19.10
N ALA A 35 31.95 -5.23 -20.10
CA ALA A 35 30.56 -5.54 -20.38
C ALA A 35 29.99 -6.37 -19.24
N VAL A 36 29.47 -5.71 -18.20
CA VAL A 36 28.66 -6.36 -17.18
C VAL A 36 27.43 -6.91 -17.90
N THR A 37 27.35 -8.24 -17.95
CA THR A 37 26.30 -9.02 -18.61
C THR A 37 24.89 -8.56 -18.21
N PRO A 38 23.90 -8.58 -19.12
CA PRO A 38 22.52 -8.23 -18.77
C PRO A 38 21.93 -9.36 -17.90
N PHE A 39 22.03 -9.22 -16.58
CA PHE A 39 21.65 -10.28 -15.62
C PHE A 39 20.13 -10.40 -15.45
N LEU A 40 19.35 -9.34 -15.73
CA LEU A 40 17.91 -9.25 -15.43
C LEU A 40 16.98 -9.89 -16.48
N GLY A 41 17.39 -11.01 -17.07
CA GLY A 41 16.72 -11.59 -18.25
C GLY A 41 16.20 -13.02 -18.14
N LYS A 42 16.57 -13.84 -17.14
CA LYS A 42 16.26 -15.28 -17.20
C LYS A 42 14.99 -15.73 -16.47
N TYR A 43 14.65 -15.15 -15.31
CA TYR A 43 13.42 -15.53 -14.60
C TYR A 43 12.83 -14.36 -13.83
N ARG A 44 11.68 -13.84 -14.28
CA ARG A 44 10.82 -12.97 -13.47
C ARG A 44 9.68 -13.81 -12.90
N PRO A 45 9.42 -13.74 -11.59
CA PRO A 45 8.27 -14.42 -11.02
C PRO A 45 6.99 -13.78 -11.56
N PHE A 46 5.96 -14.60 -11.76
CA PHE A 46 4.62 -14.08 -11.98
C PHE A 46 4.04 -13.65 -10.62
N VAL A 47 3.74 -12.36 -10.49
CA VAL A 47 3.25 -11.76 -9.26
C VAL A 47 1.75 -11.52 -9.31
N GLY A 48 1.09 -11.59 -8.15
CA GLY A 48 -0.34 -11.31 -8.03
C GLY A 48 -1.27 -12.47 -8.40
N ARG A 49 -0.94 -13.71 -7.99
CA ARG A 49 -1.95 -14.78 -7.95
C ARG A 49 -2.99 -14.48 -6.86
N CYS A 50 -4.23 -14.88 -7.07
CA CYS A 50 -5.27 -14.76 -6.05
C CYS A 50 -5.01 -15.77 -4.89
N CYS A 51 -5.69 -15.59 -3.77
CA CYS A 51 -5.52 -16.47 -2.62
C CYS A 51 -6.10 -17.86 -2.91
N GLN A 52 -5.29 -18.91 -2.70
CA GLN A 52 -5.72 -20.29 -2.92
C GLN A 52 -6.80 -20.73 -1.91
N THR A 53 -6.69 -20.29 -0.65
CA THR A 53 -7.64 -20.65 0.42
C THR A 53 -9.00 -20.00 0.21
N CYS A 54 -9.03 -18.71 -0.10
CA CYS A 54 -10.30 -17.98 -0.24
C CYS A 54 -10.95 -18.15 -1.62
N THR A 55 -10.15 -18.37 -2.68
CA THR A 55 -10.64 -18.37 -4.07
C THR A 55 -10.03 -19.51 -4.92
N PRO A 56 -10.21 -20.78 -4.52
CA PRO A 56 -9.60 -21.92 -5.20
C PRO A 56 -10.01 -22.08 -6.68
N LYS A 57 -11.27 -21.85 -7.04
CA LYS A 57 -11.76 -21.96 -8.43
C LYS A 57 -11.21 -20.85 -9.32
N SER A 58 -11.19 -19.61 -8.81
CA SER A 58 -10.59 -18.48 -9.52
C SER A 58 -9.07 -18.67 -9.71
N TRP A 59 -8.41 -19.30 -8.75
CA TRP A 59 -6.97 -19.58 -8.78
C TRP A 59 -6.58 -20.49 -9.95
N GLU A 60 -7.39 -21.52 -10.24
CA GLU A 60 -7.11 -22.49 -11.31
C GLU A 60 -7.51 -21.99 -12.71
N SER A 61 -8.62 -21.26 -12.83
CA SER A 61 -9.30 -21.02 -14.11
C SER A 61 -8.65 -19.94 -15.00
N LEU A 62 -8.06 -18.89 -14.41
CA LEU A 62 -7.63 -17.69 -15.14
C LEU A 62 -6.12 -17.61 -15.39
N PHE A 63 -5.34 -18.53 -14.80
CA PHE A 63 -3.88 -18.56 -14.95
C PHE A 63 -3.42 -19.71 -15.86
N HIS A 64 -2.54 -19.39 -16.82
CA HIS A 64 -1.81 -20.38 -17.61
C HIS A 64 -0.33 -20.04 -17.68
N LYS A 65 0.55 -21.05 -17.76
CA LYS A 65 2.01 -20.85 -17.81
C LYS A 65 2.47 -19.95 -18.96
N SER A 66 1.79 -19.98 -20.11
CA SER A 66 2.08 -19.13 -21.28
C SER A 66 1.86 -17.63 -21.03
N ILE A 67 1.24 -17.24 -19.91
CA ILE A 67 1.03 -15.84 -19.53
C ILE A 67 2.34 -15.21 -19.07
N MET A 68 3.25 -16.00 -18.51
CA MET A 68 4.57 -15.56 -18.04
C MET A 68 5.50 -15.16 -19.18
N ASP A 69 5.34 -15.78 -20.36
CA ASP A 69 6.17 -15.49 -21.54
C ASP A 69 5.81 -14.16 -22.22
N LEU A 70 4.70 -13.53 -21.81
CA LEU A 70 4.22 -12.30 -22.40
C LEU A 70 4.91 -11.10 -21.74
N GLY A 71 5.75 -10.41 -22.51
CA GLY A 71 6.51 -9.26 -22.03
C GLY A 71 5.68 -8.01 -21.69
N PHE A 72 6.40 -6.92 -21.45
CA PHE A 72 5.82 -5.61 -21.10
C PHE A 72 5.49 -4.78 -22.33
N CYS A 73 4.45 -3.95 -22.21
CA CYS A 73 4.11 -2.94 -23.19
C CYS A 73 4.22 -1.56 -22.56
N ASP A 74 4.88 -0.64 -23.27
CA ASP A 74 4.82 0.78 -22.95
C ASP A 74 3.55 1.37 -23.57
N VAL A 75 2.63 1.78 -22.70
CA VAL A 75 1.30 2.26 -23.08
C VAL A 75 1.36 3.67 -23.70
N ILE A 76 2.35 4.46 -23.30
CA ILE A 76 2.52 5.84 -23.75
C ILE A 76 3.16 5.86 -25.15
N LEU A 77 3.97 4.85 -25.48
CA LEU A 77 4.71 4.77 -26.74
C LEU A 77 3.82 4.28 -27.89
N VAL A 78 3.01 5.18 -28.45
CA VAL A 78 2.20 4.90 -29.64
C VAL A 78 3.05 5.02 -30.91
N LYS A 79 3.27 3.89 -31.58
CA LYS A 79 3.93 3.81 -32.89
C LYS A 79 2.89 3.65 -34.00
N GLU A 80 3.32 3.88 -35.25
CA GLU A 80 2.53 3.65 -36.47
C GLU A 80 1.92 2.23 -36.54
N LYS A 81 2.57 1.23 -35.94
CA LYS A 81 2.07 -0.15 -35.87
C LYS A 81 0.80 -0.32 -35.03
N ASN A 82 0.51 0.64 -34.15
CA ASN A 82 -0.65 0.59 -33.26
C ASN A 82 -1.89 1.26 -33.88
N THR A 83 -1.73 1.93 -35.03
CA THR A 83 -2.80 2.60 -35.77
C THR A 83 -3.10 1.84 -37.06
N ARG A 84 -4.33 1.94 -37.59
CA ARG A 84 -4.69 1.31 -38.87
C ARG A 84 -4.02 1.96 -40.08
N PHE A 85 -3.62 3.22 -39.93
CA PHE A 85 -3.01 4.01 -41.00
C PHE A 85 -1.48 3.85 -41.05
N ARG A 86 -0.90 4.00 -42.24
CA ARG A 86 0.56 4.02 -42.46
C ARG A 86 0.97 5.27 -43.25
N GLY A 87 2.18 5.80 -43.00
CA GLY A 87 2.75 6.94 -43.72
C GLY A 87 3.42 8.02 -42.85
N TRP A 88 4.05 8.99 -43.50
CA TRP A 88 4.81 10.06 -42.82
C TRP A 88 3.94 10.97 -41.95
N LEU A 89 2.74 11.34 -42.43
CA LEU A 89 1.78 12.13 -41.65
C LEU A 89 1.29 11.37 -40.41
N VAL A 90 1.11 10.05 -40.53
CA VAL A 90 0.70 9.19 -39.42
C VAL A 90 1.77 9.16 -38.33
N ARG A 91 3.06 9.23 -38.67
CA ARG A 91 4.14 9.31 -37.66
C ARG A 91 4.10 10.60 -36.83
N ARG A 92 3.58 11.69 -37.39
CA ARG A 92 3.44 12.98 -36.68
C ARG A 92 2.10 13.11 -35.94
N LEU A 93 1.06 12.46 -36.44
CA LEU A 93 -0.30 12.51 -35.90
C LEU A 93 -0.73 11.20 -35.23
N CYS A 94 0.20 10.28 -34.95
CA CYS A 94 -0.10 8.94 -34.41
C CYS A 94 -0.91 9.02 -33.13
N TYR A 95 -0.58 9.94 -32.23
CA TYR A 95 -1.30 10.16 -30.98
C TYR A 95 -2.74 10.60 -31.17
N PHE A 96 -3.00 11.42 -32.20
CA PHE A 96 -4.35 11.91 -32.51
C PHE A 96 -5.19 10.86 -33.24
N LEU A 97 -4.58 10.17 -34.22
CA LEU A 97 -5.25 9.10 -34.95
C LEU A 97 -5.61 7.93 -34.02
N TRP A 98 -4.70 7.56 -33.13
CA TRP A 98 -4.91 6.50 -32.16
C TRP A 98 -6.03 6.84 -31.15
N SER A 99 -6.13 8.09 -30.68
CA SER A 99 -7.23 8.48 -29.79
C SER A 99 -8.59 8.48 -30.50
N LEU A 100 -8.64 8.75 -31.80
CA LEU A 100 -9.87 8.65 -32.60
C LEU A 100 -10.33 7.20 -32.81
N GLU A 101 -9.40 6.26 -32.90
CA GLU A 101 -9.66 4.82 -33.10
C GLU A 101 -10.20 4.11 -31.84
N GLN A 102 -10.20 4.76 -30.67
CA GLN A 102 -10.70 4.16 -29.44
C GLN A 102 -12.21 3.88 -29.51
N HIS A 103 -12.57 2.62 -29.28
CA HIS A 103 -13.95 2.16 -29.23
C HIS A 103 -14.58 2.54 -27.88
N ILE A 104 -15.53 3.46 -27.91
CA ILE A 104 -16.29 3.90 -26.73
C ILE A 104 -17.71 3.34 -26.89
N PRO A 105 -18.11 2.33 -26.09
CA PRO A 105 -19.48 1.83 -26.15
C PRO A 105 -20.44 2.94 -25.72
N PRO A 106 -21.56 3.13 -26.43
CA PRO A 106 -22.55 4.10 -26.02
C PRO A 106 -23.27 3.60 -24.76
N CYS A 107 -23.35 4.45 -23.74
CA CYS A 107 -24.06 4.16 -22.49
C CYS A 107 -25.47 4.75 -22.59
N TRP A 108 -26.48 3.95 -22.92
CA TRP A 108 -27.88 4.39 -22.93
C TRP A 108 -28.62 3.93 -21.66
N ASP A 109 -29.64 4.70 -21.25
CA ASP A 109 -30.74 4.32 -20.36
C ASP A 109 -30.52 4.18 -18.84
N VAL A 110 -29.35 4.53 -18.29
CA VAL A 110 -29.13 4.49 -16.82
C VAL A 110 -30.13 5.35 -16.03
N PRO A 111 -30.41 6.62 -16.41
CA PRO A 111 -31.29 7.48 -15.60
C PRO A 111 -32.75 7.04 -15.57
N GLN A 112 -33.26 6.46 -16.68
CA GLN A 112 -34.63 5.99 -16.77
C GLN A 112 -34.82 4.71 -15.94
N LYS A 113 -33.88 3.76 -16.06
CA LYS A 113 -33.90 2.50 -15.28
C LYS A 113 -33.78 2.72 -13.77
N VAL A 114 -33.00 3.71 -13.33
CA VAL A 114 -32.90 4.06 -11.90
C VAL A 114 -34.25 4.57 -11.37
N MET A 115 -34.94 5.40 -12.15
CA MET A 115 -36.27 5.95 -11.80
C MET A 115 -37.38 4.89 -11.79
N GLU A 116 -37.24 3.85 -12.62
CA GLU A 116 -38.18 2.74 -12.72
C GLU A 116 -37.97 1.67 -11.63
N SER A 117 -36.88 1.74 -10.86
CA SER A 117 -36.57 0.73 -9.85
C SER A 117 -37.57 0.72 -8.70
N THR A 118 -38.00 -0.47 -8.29
CA THR A 118 -38.97 -0.67 -7.20
C THR A 118 -38.48 -0.13 -5.86
N ARG A 119 -37.17 -0.16 -5.60
CA ARG A 119 -36.56 0.37 -4.37
C ARG A 119 -36.70 1.90 -4.29
N VAL A 120 -36.36 2.61 -5.36
CA VAL A 120 -36.48 4.09 -5.40
C VAL A 120 -37.96 4.49 -5.38
N GLN A 121 -38.84 3.78 -6.10
CA GLN A 121 -40.27 4.03 -6.07
C GLN A 121 -40.89 3.85 -4.67
N LYS A 122 -40.46 2.84 -3.91
CA LYS A 122 -40.90 2.62 -2.53
C LYS A 122 -40.47 3.75 -1.59
N VAL A 123 -39.24 4.26 -1.74
CA VAL A 123 -38.76 5.41 -0.96
C VAL A 123 -39.52 6.68 -1.36
N ILE A 124 -39.79 6.88 -2.64
CA ILE A 124 -40.59 8.02 -3.14
C ILE A 124 -42.02 7.96 -2.57
N SER A 125 -42.66 6.79 -2.57
CA SER A 125 -44.02 6.63 -2.03
C SER A 125 -44.07 6.74 -0.50
N GLY A 126 -43.05 6.25 0.20
CA GLY A 126 -42.96 6.34 1.67
C GLY A 126 -42.58 7.72 2.19
N SER A 127 -41.98 8.58 1.35
CA SER A 127 -41.63 9.97 1.68
C SER A 127 -42.77 10.96 1.42
N ALA A 128 -43.91 10.50 0.90
CA ALA A 128 -45.09 11.35 0.72
C ALA A 128 -45.78 11.55 2.09
N PRO A 129 -45.99 12.80 2.56
CA PRO A 129 -46.68 13.04 3.81
C PRO A 129 -48.13 12.55 3.71
N ALA A 130 -48.62 11.92 4.79
CA ALA A 130 -49.93 11.24 4.89
C ALA A 130 -51.17 12.15 4.76
N GLY A 131 -51.06 13.31 4.10
CA GLY A 131 -52.15 14.27 3.90
C GLY A 131 -51.94 15.31 2.80
N ALA A 132 -50.92 15.20 1.93
CA ALA A 132 -50.77 16.11 0.79
C ALA A 132 -51.37 15.49 -0.48
N GLY A 133 -52.30 16.20 -1.13
CA GLY A 133 -53.03 15.72 -2.30
C GLY A 133 -52.15 15.16 -3.43
N GLU A 134 -52.70 14.18 -4.15
CA GLU A 134 -52.05 13.23 -5.08
C GLU A 134 -51.21 13.83 -6.25
N GLY A 135 -51.15 15.16 -6.44
CA GLY A 135 -50.62 15.77 -7.66
C GLY A 135 -49.21 16.36 -7.61
N GLN A 136 -48.75 16.95 -6.49
CA GLN A 136 -47.58 17.86 -6.51
C GLN A 136 -46.28 17.28 -5.91
N VAL A 137 -46.37 16.43 -4.90
CA VAL A 137 -45.21 15.86 -4.18
C VAL A 137 -44.32 14.95 -5.06
N PRO A 138 -44.86 14.11 -5.98
CA PRO A 138 -44.03 13.22 -6.80
C PRO A 138 -43.09 13.96 -7.75
N GLY A 139 -43.46 15.15 -8.22
CA GLY A 139 -42.65 15.93 -9.16
C GLY A 139 -41.39 16.53 -8.54
N LEU A 140 -41.48 16.98 -7.28
CA LEU A 140 -40.35 17.57 -6.56
C LEU A 140 -39.31 16.49 -6.19
N VAL A 141 -39.76 15.35 -5.66
CA VAL A 141 -38.87 14.23 -5.31
C VAL A 141 -38.22 13.63 -6.57
N LYS A 142 -38.92 13.57 -7.70
CA LYS A 142 -38.31 13.16 -8.99
C LYS A 142 -37.21 14.12 -9.44
N LYS A 143 -37.39 15.43 -9.28
CA LYS A 143 -36.35 16.42 -9.56
C LYS A 143 -35.16 16.25 -8.62
N GLU A 144 -35.41 15.91 -7.36
CA GLU A 144 -34.36 15.66 -6.38
C GLU A 144 -33.55 14.40 -6.70
N VAL A 145 -34.21 13.31 -7.10
CA VAL A 145 -33.53 12.09 -7.60
C VAL A 145 -32.69 12.40 -8.84
N GLN A 146 -33.19 13.23 -9.77
CA GLN A 146 -32.41 13.67 -10.93
C GLN A 146 -31.22 14.57 -10.54
N ARG A 147 -31.38 15.41 -9.50
CA ARG A 147 -30.29 16.23 -8.94
C ARG A 147 -29.21 15.35 -8.34
N ILE A 148 -29.58 14.39 -7.50
CA ILE A 148 -28.67 13.43 -6.87
C ILE A 148 -27.97 12.59 -7.93
N LEU A 149 -28.70 12.09 -8.94
CA LEU A 149 -28.11 11.33 -10.04
C LEU A 149 -27.15 12.19 -10.89
N GLY A 150 -27.48 13.46 -11.14
CA GLY A 150 -26.59 14.40 -11.83
C GLY A 150 -25.34 14.79 -11.04
N HIS A 151 -25.40 14.73 -9.71
CA HIS A 151 -24.23 14.80 -8.84
C HIS A 151 -23.38 13.53 -8.92
N LEU A 152 -24.04 12.37 -8.95
CA LEU A 152 -23.40 11.06 -8.95
C LEU A 152 -22.66 10.75 -10.25
N GLN A 153 -23.33 10.91 -11.39
CA GLN A 153 -22.83 10.46 -12.69
C GLN A 153 -23.35 11.38 -13.81
N SER A 154 -22.54 11.58 -14.85
CA SER A 154 -23.03 12.13 -16.12
C SER A 154 -22.76 11.20 -17.30
N LEU A 155 -23.57 11.39 -18.35
CA LEU A 155 -23.44 10.60 -19.57
C LEU A 155 -22.07 10.91 -20.22
N PRO A 156 -21.22 9.89 -20.47
CA PRO A 156 -19.91 10.12 -21.03
C PRO A 156 -20.04 10.61 -22.47
N HIS A 157 -19.39 11.73 -22.79
CA HIS A 157 -19.42 12.27 -24.15
C HIS A 157 -18.22 11.71 -24.94
N PRO A 158 -18.44 10.91 -26.01
CA PRO A 158 -17.34 10.25 -26.73
C PRO A 158 -16.29 11.21 -27.29
N PHE A 159 -16.71 12.35 -27.83
CA PHE A 159 -15.79 13.40 -28.31
C PHE A 159 -14.87 13.94 -27.19
N LEU A 160 -15.42 14.23 -26.01
CA LEU A 160 -14.62 14.72 -24.88
C LEU A 160 -13.64 13.67 -24.39
N LEU A 161 -14.03 12.39 -24.35
CA LEU A 161 -13.15 11.28 -24.00
C LEU A 161 -11.98 11.14 -24.98
N ARG A 162 -12.23 11.25 -26.28
CA ARG A 162 -11.17 11.20 -27.32
C ARG A 162 -10.21 12.37 -27.23
N LEU A 163 -10.74 13.59 -27.04
CA LEU A 163 -9.92 14.79 -26.84
C LEU A 163 -9.09 14.69 -25.56
N PHE A 164 -9.71 14.27 -24.47
CA PHE A 164 -9.03 14.09 -23.18
C PHE A 164 -7.93 13.02 -23.28
N SER A 165 -8.21 11.88 -23.91
CA SER A 165 -7.22 10.82 -24.12
C SER A 165 -6.01 11.32 -24.92
N TRP A 166 -6.22 12.16 -25.94
CA TRP A 166 -5.12 12.79 -26.68
C TRP A 166 -4.30 13.75 -25.81
N VAL A 167 -4.96 14.61 -25.01
CA VAL A 167 -4.29 15.54 -24.10
C VAL A 167 -3.48 14.80 -23.04
N VAL A 168 -4.09 13.79 -22.40
CA VAL A 168 -3.47 12.96 -21.36
C VAL A 168 -2.28 12.21 -21.93
N LEU A 169 -2.39 11.59 -23.11
CA LEU A 169 -1.26 10.90 -23.74
C LEU A 169 -0.06 11.82 -23.98
N ARG A 170 -0.31 13.06 -24.43
CA ARG A 170 0.75 14.06 -24.61
C ARG A 170 1.35 14.48 -23.28
N PHE A 171 0.51 14.68 -22.27
CA PHE A 171 0.95 15.03 -20.92
C PHE A 171 1.82 13.93 -20.29
N LEU A 172 1.38 12.68 -20.37
CA LEU A 172 2.10 11.52 -19.83
C LEU A 172 3.44 11.31 -20.53
N ASN A 173 3.51 11.47 -21.87
CA ASN A 173 4.76 11.45 -22.64
C ASN A 173 5.78 12.51 -22.19
N CYS A 174 5.31 13.60 -21.58
CA CYS A 174 6.18 14.65 -21.07
C CYS A 174 6.67 14.39 -19.65
N LEU A 175 5.86 13.74 -18.81
CA LEU A 175 6.21 13.43 -17.43
C LEU A 175 7.02 12.14 -17.29
N PHE A 176 6.60 11.09 -17.99
CA PHE A 176 7.11 9.75 -17.78
C PHE A 176 8.06 9.34 -18.89
N LEU A 177 9.07 8.55 -18.53
CA LEU A 177 9.96 7.90 -19.48
C LEU A 177 9.25 6.71 -20.14
N ASN A 178 8.46 5.97 -19.35
CA ASN A 178 7.75 4.77 -19.75
C ASN A 178 6.61 4.51 -18.76
N VAL A 179 5.44 4.06 -19.25
CA VAL A 179 4.39 3.43 -18.44
C VAL A 179 4.27 1.98 -18.86
N GLN A 180 4.81 1.09 -18.03
CA GLN A 180 4.87 -0.33 -18.31
C GLN A 180 3.63 -1.06 -17.79
N LEU A 181 3.02 -1.86 -18.66
CA LEU A 181 1.94 -2.78 -18.33
C LEU A 181 2.32 -4.20 -18.75
N HIS A 182 2.12 -5.17 -17.86
CA HIS A 182 2.36 -6.58 -18.17
C HIS A 182 1.26 -7.13 -19.10
N GLN A 183 1.62 -7.59 -20.31
CA GLN A 183 0.64 -8.05 -21.30
C GLN A 183 -0.07 -9.33 -20.86
N GLY A 184 0.64 -10.23 -20.17
CA GLY A 184 0.03 -11.40 -19.55
C GLY A 184 -1.12 -11.07 -18.60
N HIS A 185 -0.91 -10.10 -17.70
CA HIS A 185 -1.92 -9.70 -16.73
C HIS A 185 -3.17 -9.14 -17.41
N LEU A 186 -2.97 -8.33 -18.44
CA LEU A 186 -4.04 -7.80 -19.26
C LEU A 186 -4.85 -8.90 -19.99
N LYS A 187 -4.19 -9.96 -20.46
CA LYS A 187 -4.90 -11.10 -21.08
C LYS A 187 -5.82 -11.81 -20.08
N MET A 188 -5.42 -11.95 -18.81
CA MET A 188 -6.28 -12.53 -17.78
C MET A 188 -7.54 -11.67 -17.57
N VAL A 189 -7.35 -10.35 -17.43
CA VAL A 189 -8.46 -9.41 -17.24
C VAL A 189 -9.41 -9.40 -18.44
N ARG A 190 -8.88 -9.46 -19.68
CA ARG A 190 -9.71 -9.57 -20.88
C ARG A 190 -10.50 -10.88 -20.94
N LYS A 191 -9.90 -12.00 -20.54
CA LYS A 191 -10.61 -13.28 -20.43
C LYS A 191 -11.73 -13.21 -19.39
N ALA A 192 -11.47 -12.59 -18.24
CA ALA A 192 -12.49 -12.37 -17.22
C ALA A 192 -13.63 -11.47 -17.73
N ALA A 193 -13.30 -10.41 -18.49
CA ALA A 193 -14.30 -9.54 -19.13
C ALA A 193 -15.19 -10.30 -20.12
N GLN A 194 -14.61 -11.23 -20.89
CA GLN A 194 -15.31 -12.03 -21.89
C GLN A 194 -16.24 -13.09 -21.26
N ALA A 195 -16.04 -13.46 -20.00
CA ALA A 195 -16.88 -14.41 -19.29
C ALA A 195 -18.27 -13.85 -18.91
N GLY A 196 -18.50 -12.54 -19.11
CA GLY A 196 -19.82 -11.90 -18.92
C GLY A 196 -20.07 -11.33 -17.52
N SER A 197 -19.17 -11.54 -16.56
CA SER A 197 -19.27 -10.93 -15.23
C SER A 197 -18.69 -9.51 -15.20
N PRO A 198 -19.30 -8.56 -14.47
CA PRO A 198 -18.77 -7.20 -14.34
C PRO A 198 -17.40 -7.19 -13.67
N LEU A 199 -16.53 -6.30 -14.16
CA LEU A 199 -15.18 -6.09 -13.63
C LEU A 199 -15.17 -4.95 -12.60
N VAL A 200 -14.65 -5.24 -11.41
CA VAL A 200 -14.40 -4.23 -10.38
C VAL A 200 -12.91 -4.20 -10.06
N LEU A 201 -12.25 -3.11 -10.46
CA LEU A 201 -10.83 -2.86 -10.23
C LEU A 201 -10.65 -2.17 -8.88
N LEU A 202 -9.80 -2.73 -8.03
CA LEU A 202 -9.55 -2.27 -6.68
C LEU A 202 -8.07 -1.87 -6.57
N CYS A 203 -7.81 -0.57 -6.44
CA CYS A 203 -6.47 -0.01 -6.65
C CYS A 203 -5.87 0.63 -5.39
N THR A 204 -4.54 0.54 -5.26
CA THR A 204 -3.75 1.40 -4.37
C THR A 204 -3.75 2.86 -4.85
N HIS A 205 -3.49 3.83 -3.99
CA HIS A 205 -3.59 5.24 -4.35
C HIS A 205 -2.34 6.01 -3.86
N LYS A 206 -1.29 5.99 -4.70
CA LYS A 206 0.02 6.58 -4.40
C LYS A 206 0.13 8.03 -4.85
N SER A 207 -0.56 8.39 -5.93
CA SER A 207 -0.57 9.74 -6.49
C SER A 207 -1.99 10.13 -6.91
N ARG A 208 -2.30 11.43 -6.86
CA ARG A 208 -3.59 11.93 -7.36
C ARG A 208 -3.71 11.72 -8.88
N LEU A 209 -2.58 11.52 -9.56
CA LEU A 209 -2.54 11.16 -10.98
C LEU A 209 -3.07 9.75 -11.26
N ASP A 210 -3.13 8.85 -10.27
CA ASP A 210 -3.62 7.48 -10.43
C ASP A 210 -5.05 7.45 -10.98
N GLY A 211 -5.89 8.37 -10.50
CA GLY A 211 -7.27 8.57 -10.97
C GLY A 211 -7.41 8.97 -12.43
N ILE A 212 -6.35 9.48 -13.06
CA ILE A 212 -6.32 9.85 -14.49
C ILE A 212 -5.53 8.83 -15.30
N LEU A 213 -4.40 8.38 -14.78
CA LEU A 213 -3.48 7.46 -15.43
C LEU A 213 -4.12 6.10 -15.67
N LEU A 214 -4.73 5.48 -14.64
CA LEU A 214 -5.25 4.13 -14.74
C LEU A 214 -6.43 4.02 -15.71
N PRO A 215 -7.46 4.91 -15.69
CA PRO A 215 -8.52 4.89 -16.69
C PRO A 215 -7.99 5.08 -18.11
N PHE A 216 -7.00 5.97 -18.29
CA PHE A 216 -6.36 6.16 -19.59
C PHE A 216 -5.65 4.89 -20.06
N VAL A 217 -4.85 4.25 -19.18
CA VAL A 217 -4.14 3.02 -19.47
C VAL A 217 -5.12 1.90 -19.83
N LEU A 218 -6.19 1.69 -19.07
CA LEU A 218 -7.13 0.60 -19.35
C LEU A 218 -8.00 0.88 -20.59
N LEU A 219 -8.36 2.14 -20.85
CA LEU A 219 -9.02 2.56 -22.08
C LEU A 219 -8.13 2.32 -23.31
N SER A 220 -6.83 2.64 -23.20
CA SER A 220 -5.83 2.39 -24.25
C SER A 220 -5.75 0.92 -24.66
N GLN A 221 -6.03 0.03 -23.71
CA GLN A 221 -5.96 -1.42 -23.88
C GLN A 221 -7.30 -2.04 -24.27
N GLY A 222 -8.34 -1.24 -24.49
CA GLY A 222 -9.64 -1.71 -24.96
C GLY A 222 -10.53 -2.37 -23.90
N LEU A 223 -10.31 -2.09 -22.61
CA LEU A 223 -11.19 -2.56 -21.52
C LEU A 223 -12.46 -1.71 -21.36
N GLY A 224 -12.68 -0.71 -22.23
CA GLY A 224 -13.82 0.19 -22.18
C GLY A 224 -13.60 1.43 -21.30
N VAL A 225 -14.64 2.24 -21.14
CA VAL A 225 -14.60 3.45 -20.31
C VAL A 225 -14.78 3.04 -18.85
N LEU A 226 -13.73 3.25 -18.06
CA LEU A 226 -13.70 2.93 -16.64
C LEU A 226 -14.48 3.98 -15.84
N ARG A 227 -15.41 3.53 -14.98
CA ARG A 227 -16.08 4.39 -14.01
C ARG A 227 -15.23 4.50 -12.76
N VAL A 228 -14.81 5.70 -12.38
CA VAL A 228 -13.87 5.90 -11.27
C VAL A 228 -14.56 6.51 -10.08
N ALA A 229 -14.49 5.89 -8.91
CA ALA A 229 -14.95 6.49 -7.66
C ALA A 229 -13.98 7.58 -7.19
N TRP A 230 -14.41 8.84 -7.23
CA TRP A 230 -13.64 10.00 -6.80
C TRP A 230 -14.16 10.56 -5.48
N ASP A 231 -13.23 11.02 -4.65
CA ASP A 231 -13.57 11.81 -3.47
C ASP A 231 -13.93 13.25 -3.88
N PRO A 232 -15.13 13.76 -3.54
CA PRO A 232 -15.53 15.12 -3.86
C PRO A 232 -14.56 16.18 -3.32
N HIS A 233 -13.89 15.97 -2.18
CA HIS A 233 -13.01 16.96 -1.56
C HIS A 233 -11.68 17.15 -2.30
N THR A 234 -11.28 16.18 -3.12
CA THR A 234 -9.99 16.20 -3.83
C THR A 234 -9.99 17.10 -5.07
N CYS A 235 -11.16 17.44 -5.61
CA CYS A 235 -11.30 18.08 -6.92
C CYS A 235 -12.09 19.39 -6.84
N SER A 236 -11.65 20.41 -7.57
CA SER A 236 -12.41 21.66 -7.75
C SER A 236 -13.73 21.41 -8.50
N PRO A 237 -14.77 22.27 -8.34
CA PRO A 237 -16.08 22.03 -8.94
C PRO A 237 -16.05 21.94 -10.47
N ILE A 238 -15.16 22.72 -11.12
CA ILE A 238 -14.96 22.69 -12.58
C ILE A 238 -14.33 21.35 -13.00
N LEU A 239 -13.28 20.91 -12.29
CA LEU A 239 -12.65 19.63 -12.55
C LEU A 239 -13.61 18.47 -12.31
N ARG A 240 -14.42 18.55 -11.24
CA ARG A 240 -15.48 17.59 -10.93
C ARG A 240 -16.51 17.49 -12.06
N ALA A 241 -16.94 18.61 -12.63
CA ALA A 241 -17.86 18.61 -13.78
C ALA A 241 -17.24 17.96 -15.03
N LEU A 242 -15.94 18.19 -15.27
CA LEU A 242 -15.20 17.56 -16.37
C LEU A 242 -15.05 16.05 -16.14
N LEU A 243 -14.56 15.64 -14.96
CA LEU A 243 -14.35 14.24 -14.60
C LEU A 243 -15.64 13.43 -14.65
N ARG A 244 -16.78 14.00 -14.23
CA ARG A 244 -18.10 13.36 -14.40
C ARG A 244 -18.37 12.99 -15.85
N LYS A 245 -18.12 13.93 -16.78
CA LYS A 245 -18.29 13.70 -18.24
C LYS A 245 -17.30 12.68 -18.82
N LEU A 246 -16.23 12.37 -18.08
CA LEU A 246 -15.20 11.40 -18.45
C LEU A 246 -15.41 10.04 -17.77
N GLY A 247 -16.44 9.88 -16.92
CA GLY A 247 -16.74 8.62 -16.23
C GLY A 247 -16.52 8.63 -14.72
N GLY A 248 -16.17 9.77 -14.12
CA GLY A 248 -16.05 9.89 -12.66
C GLY A 248 -17.40 9.78 -11.95
N LEU A 249 -17.42 8.98 -10.88
CA LEU A 249 -18.50 8.82 -9.93
C LEU A 249 -18.16 9.60 -8.66
N PHE A 250 -19.09 10.41 -8.17
CA PHE A 250 -18.91 11.20 -6.95
C PHE A 250 -20.04 10.88 -5.97
N LEU A 251 -19.69 10.54 -4.73
CA LEU A 251 -20.71 10.31 -3.71
C LEU A 251 -21.42 11.65 -3.38
N PRO A 252 -22.76 11.71 -3.39
CA PRO A 252 -23.50 12.92 -3.03
C PRO A 252 -23.28 13.23 -1.54
N PRO A 253 -23.09 14.51 -1.16
CA PRO A 253 -22.87 14.88 0.24
C PRO A 253 -24.04 14.46 1.14
N GLU A 254 -25.26 14.41 0.59
CA GLU A 254 -26.47 14.00 1.27
C GLU A 254 -26.41 12.53 1.74
N ALA A 255 -25.61 11.67 1.07
CA ALA A 255 -25.44 10.27 1.49
C ALA A 255 -24.63 10.10 2.78
N ASN A 256 -23.89 11.14 3.21
CA ASN A 256 -23.15 11.15 4.47
C ASN A 256 -23.96 11.73 5.64
N LEU A 257 -25.21 12.15 5.40
CA LEU A 257 -26.11 12.60 6.47
C LEU A 257 -26.48 11.44 7.41
N SER A 258 -27.04 11.78 8.58
CA SER A 258 -27.43 10.80 9.59
C SER A 258 -28.37 9.72 9.04
N LEU A 259 -28.32 8.53 9.61
CA LEU A 259 -29.12 7.37 9.20
C LEU A 259 -30.62 7.67 9.13
N ASP A 260 -31.11 8.52 10.03
CA ASP A 260 -32.53 8.87 10.17
C ASP A 260 -32.99 10.02 9.25
N SER A 261 -32.06 10.68 8.56
CA SER A 261 -32.41 11.77 7.64
C SER A 261 -33.11 11.22 6.39
N SER A 262 -34.29 11.74 6.08
CA SER A 262 -35.06 11.35 4.88
C SER A 262 -34.28 11.59 3.58
N GLU A 263 -33.57 12.73 3.50
CA GLU A 263 -32.68 13.06 2.38
C GLU A 263 -31.52 12.08 2.26
N GLY A 264 -30.93 11.64 3.39
CA GLY A 264 -29.84 10.67 3.39
C GLY A 264 -30.29 9.27 3.00
N VAL A 265 -31.49 8.84 3.41
CA VAL A 265 -32.09 7.56 2.98
C VAL A 265 -32.32 7.57 1.47
N LEU A 266 -32.90 8.66 0.94
CA LEU A 266 -33.12 8.82 -0.50
C LEU A 266 -31.79 8.78 -1.25
N ALA A 267 -30.80 9.58 -0.85
CA ALA A 267 -29.50 9.62 -1.51
C ALA A 267 -28.80 8.25 -1.52
N ARG A 268 -28.76 7.53 -0.39
CA ARG A 268 -28.19 6.18 -0.29
C ARG A 268 -28.91 5.18 -1.20
N SER A 269 -30.24 5.22 -1.26
CA SER A 269 -31.02 4.33 -2.12
C SER A 269 -30.79 4.59 -3.61
N VAL A 270 -30.70 5.86 -4.03
CA VAL A 270 -30.40 6.25 -5.42
C VAL A 270 -29.00 5.80 -5.82
N VAL A 271 -28.00 6.01 -4.94
CA VAL A 271 -26.62 5.57 -5.20
C VAL A 271 -26.54 4.04 -5.31
N HIS A 272 -27.22 3.31 -4.43
CA HIS A 272 -27.28 1.84 -4.47
C HIS A 272 -27.82 1.34 -5.81
N VAL A 273 -28.97 1.84 -6.25
CA VAL A 273 -29.58 1.42 -7.52
C VAL A 273 -28.71 1.83 -8.71
N ALA A 274 -28.09 3.00 -8.68
CA ALA A 274 -27.17 3.41 -9.74
C ALA A 274 -25.98 2.44 -9.87
N VAL A 275 -25.38 2.00 -8.76
CA VAL A 275 -24.30 0.99 -8.77
C VAL A 275 -24.79 -0.36 -9.29
N GLU A 276 -25.97 -0.82 -8.87
CA GLU A 276 -26.57 -2.05 -9.41
C GLU A 276 -26.72 -1.98 -10.93
N GLN A 277 -27.27 -0.88 -11.46
CA GLN A 277 -27.45 -0.70 -12.90
C GLN A 277 -26.11 -0.63 -13.65
N LEU A 278 -25.07 -0.02 -13.04
CA LEU A 278 -23.72 -0.01 -13.60
C LEU A 278 -23.13 -1.41 -13.71
N LEU A 279 -23.27 -2.24 -12.67
CA LEU A 279 -22.79 -3.61 -12.65
C LEU A 279 -23.56 -4.50 -13.64
N VAL A 280 -24.89 -4.36 -13.71
CA VAL A 280 -25.74 -5.07 -14.69
C VAL A 280 -25.36 -4.69 -16.13
N SER A 281 -25.00 -3.42 -16.37
CA SER A 281 -24.54 -2.97 -17.68
C SER A 281 -23.15 -3.48 -18.07
N GLY A 282 -22.45 -4.19 -17.16
CA GLY A 282 -21.10 -4.70 -17.39
C GLY A 282 -20.02 -3.62 -17.49
N GLN A 283 -20.30 -2.39 -17.04
CA GLN A 283 -19.30 -1.33 -17.08
C GLN A 283 -18.24 -1.54 -15.99
N PRO A 284 -16.94 -1.47 -16.33
CA PRO A 284 -15.90 -1.65 -15.34
C PRO A 284 -15.90 -0.49 -14.34
N LEU A 285 -15.77 -0.82 -13.07
CA LEU A 285 -15.74 0.12 -11.94
C LEU A 285 -14.34 0.12 -11.31
N LEU A 286 -13.80 1.30 -11.00
CA LEU A 286 -12.54 1.50 -10.29
C LEU A 286 -12.79 2.13 -8.93
N ILE A 287 -12.30 1.47 -7.88
CA ILE A 287 -12.38 1.93 -6.50
C ILE A 287 -10.96 2.02 -5.93
N PHE A 288 -10.63 3.16 -5.32
CA PHE A 288 -9.39 3.33 -4.56
C PHE A 288 -9.57 2.82 -3.13
N LEU A 289 -8.75 1.84 -2.75
CA LEU A 289 -8.78 1.24 -1.42
C LEU A 289 -7.98 2.04 -0.39
N GLU A 290 -7.00 2.85 -0.82
CA GLU A 290 -6.20 3.70 0.08
C GLU A 290 -6.78 5.12 0.16
N GLU A 291 -6.63 5.80 1.30
CA GLU A 291 -6.94 7.23 1.43
C GLU A 291 -6.16 8.08 0.41
N PRO A 292 -6.68 9.26 0.01
CA PRO A 292 -5.99 10.14 -0.92
C PRO A 292 -4.58 10.52 -0.45
N PRO A 293 -3.58 10.60 -1.34
CA PRO A 293 -2.23 10.99 -0.97
C PRO A 293 -2.25 12.40 -0.39
N GLY A 294 -1.60 12.56 0.76
CA GLY A 294 -1.64 13.77 1.58
C GLY A 294 -2.70 13.76 2.69
N ALA A 295 -3.53 12.72 2.80
CA ALA A 295 -4.30 12.44 4.03
C ALA A 295 -3.37 12.05 5.18
N GLN A 296 -3.90 12.04 6.42
CA GLN A 296 -3.18 11.79 7.68
C GLN A 296 -2.64 10.34 7.81
N GLY A 297 -1.96 9.78 6.82
CA GLY A 297 -1.35 8.45 6.82
C GLY A 297 -2.02 7.47 5.84
N ALA A 298 -1.26 6.47 5.38
CA ALA A 298 -1.80 5.43 4.49
C ALA A 298 -2.72 4.49 5.29
N ARG A 299 -4.03 4.62 5.06
CA ARG A 299 -5.12 3.82 5.65
C ARG A 299 -6.04 3.28 4.56
N LEU A 300 -6.85 2.29 4.92
CA LEU A 300 -8.00 1.90 4.12
C LEU A 300 -8.99 3.08 4.00
N SER A 301 -9.44 3.38 2.79
CA SER A 301 -10.33 4.51 2.49
C SER A 301 -11.75 4.22 2.94
N ALA A 302 -12.33 5.11 3.75
CA ALA A 302 -13.74 5.01 4.14
C ALA A 302 -14.69 5.16 2.93
N LEU A 303 -14.31 6.00 1.96
CA LEU A 303 -15.04 6.11 0.69
C LEU A 303 -14.90 4.83 -0.14
N GLY A 304 -13.69 4.27 -0.22
CA GLY A 304 -13.43 3.01 -0.92
C GLY A 304 -14.26 1.86 -0.35
N GLN A 305 -14.32 1.76 0.97
CA GLN A 305 -15.17 0.79 1.66
C GLN A 305 -16.66 1.02 1.41
N ALA A 306 -17.13 2.28 1.41
CA ALA A 306 -18.53 2.59 1.10
C ALA A 306 -18.92 2.09 -0.31
N TRP A 307 -18.10 2.36 -1.34
CA TRP A 307 -18.34 1.85 -2.68
C TRP A 307 -18.24 0.32 -2.77
N LEU A 308 -17.26 -0.27 -2.11
CA LEU A 308 -17.10 -1.74 -2.07
C LEU A 308 -18.30 -2.40 -1.38
N GLY A 309 -18.83 -1.80 -0.32
CA GLY A 309 -20.03 -2.26 0.37
C GLY A 309 -21.27 -2.27 -0.52
N LEU A 310 -21.45 -1.24 -1.36
CA LEU A 310 -22.53 -1.21 -2.35
C LEU A 310 -22.40 -2.34 -3.39
N VAL A 311 -21.17 -2.66 -3.82
CA VAL A 311 -20.90 -3.79 -4.73
C VAL A 311 -21.23 -5.13 -4.05
N VAL A 312 -20.82 -5.32 -2.80
CA VAL A 312 -21.12 -6.52 -2.01
C VAL A 312 -22.63 -6.70 -1.83
N GLN A 313 -23.35 -5.62 -1.49
CA GLN A 313 -24.81 -5.65 -1.38
C GLN A 313 -25.50 -5.97 -2.70
N ALA A 314 -25.01 -5.45 -3.82
CA ALA A 314 -25.58 -5.74 -5.15
C ALA A 314 -25.46 -7.23 -5.52
N VAL A 315 -24.33 -7.87 -5.19
CA VAL A 315 -24.12 -9.31 -5.45
C VAL A 315 -24.89 -10.18 -4.46
N GLN A 316 -24.83 -9.90 -3.15
CA GLN A 316 -25.60 -10.64 -2.14
C GLN A 316 -27.11 -10.49 -2.32
N GLY A 317 -27.56 -9.30 -2.77
CA GLY A 317 -28.95 -9.03 -3.10
C GLY A 317 -29.43 -9.69 -4.40
N GLY A 318 -28.56 -10.38 -5.13
CA GLY A 318 -28.88 -11.10 -6.36
C GLY A 318 -29.16 -10.20 -7.58
N ALA A 319 -28.82 -8.91 -7.52
CA ALA A 319 -28.97 -8.02 -8.68
C ALA A 319 -28.02 -8.40 -9.82
N VAL A 320 -26.84 -8.93 -9.47
CA VAL A 320 -25.86 -9.52 -10.38
C VAL A 320 -25.44 -10.87 -9.79
N PRO A 321 -25.31 -11.93 -10.61
CA PRO A 321 -24.95 -13.27 -10.10
C PRO A 321 -23.57 -13.30 -9.43
N ASP A 322 -22.58 -12.61 -10.00
CA ASP A 322 -21.23 -12.52 -9.45
C ASP A 322 -20.48 -11.30 -10.03
N ALA A 323 -19.44 -10.83 -9.35
CA ALA A 323 -18.55 -9.76 -9.82
C ALA A 323 -17.08 -10.18 -9.70
N MET A 324 -16.29 -9.89 -10.74
CA MET A 324 -14.87 -10.23 -10.78
C MET A 324 -14.05 -9.06 -10.23
N LEU A 325 -13.41 -9.29 -9.08
CA LEU A 325 -12.52 -8.33 -8.45
C LEU A 325 -11.12 -8.44 -9.02
N VAL A 326 -10.53 -7.31 -9.40
CA VAL A 326 -9.17 -7.22 -9.96
C VAL A 326 -8.33 -6.32 -9.06
N PRO A 327 -7.43 -6.86 -8.23
CA PRO A 327 -6.46 -6.06 -7.50
C PRO A 327 -5.51 -5.35 -8.47
N VAL A 328 -5.29 -4.05 -8.26
CA VAL A 328 -4.42 -3.21 -9.09
C VAL A 328 -3.40 -2.50 -8.20
N ALA A 329 -2.14 -2.54 -8.63
CA ALA A 329 -1.07 -1.76 -8.04
C ALA A 329 -0.41 -0.84 -9.08
N ILE A 330 -0.07 0.37 -8.63
CA ILE A 330 0.67 1.36 -9.41
C ILE A 330 1.90 1.75 -8.61
N THR A 331 3.08 1.67 -9.23
CA THR A 331 4.36 2.02 -8.62
C THR A 331 5.10 3.04 -9.47
N TYR A 332 5.80 3.97 -8.80
CA TYR A 332 6.49 5.11 -9.39
C TYR A 332 7.94 5.12 -8.93
N ASP A 333 8.92 5.46 -9.79
CA ASP A 333 10.28 5.70 -9.28
C ASP A 333 10.30 6.91 -8.32
N LEU A 334 9.50 7.94 -8.61
CA LEU A 334 9.34 9.08 -7.72
C LEU A 334 7.92 9.62 -7.88
N VAL A 335 7.19 9.74 -6.77
CA VAL A 335 5.82 10.25 -6.79
C VAL A 335 5.82 11.71 -7.29
N PRO A 336 5.10 12.04 -8.38
CA PRO A 336 5.09 13.38 -8.96
C PRO A 336 4.53 14.47 -8.03
N ASP A 337 3.68 14.06 -7.08
CA ASP A 337 2.92 14.94 -6.18
C ASP A 337 3.60 15.21 -4.83
N ALA A 338 4.81 14.72 -4.57
CA ALA A 338 5.47 14.89 -3.28
C ALA A 338 6.27 16.21 -3.21
N PRO A 339 5.76 17.30 -2.57
CA PRO A 339 6.65 18.36 -2.13
C PRO A 339 7.59 17.81 -1.05
N CYS A 340 8.87 18.19 -1.13
CA CYS A 340 9.90 17.71 -0.22
C CYS A 340 9.73 18.26 1.20
N ASP A 341 8.94 19.33 1.39
CA ASP A 341 8.79 20.01 2.66
C ASP A 341 7.32 20.43 2.85
N THR A 342 6.78 20.15 4.03
CA THR A 342 5.44 20.52 4.56
C THR A 342 4.23 19.70 4.09
N TYR A 343 3.74 18.85 5.00
CA TYR A 343 2.38 18.29 4.99
C TYR A 343 1.37 19.37 5.37
N HIS A 344 1.12 20.31 4.47
CA HIS A 344 -0.15 21.03 4.50
C HIS A 344 -1.16 20.22 3.69
N VAL A 345 -2.43 20.21 4.14
CA VAL A 345 -3.55 19.65 3.36
C VAL A 345 -3.46 20.23 1.96
N ALA A 346 -2.99 19.41 1.01
CA ALA A 346 -2.69 19.92 -0.31
C ALA A 346 -4.00 20.40 -0.94
N PRO A 347 -4.06 21.65 -1.44
CA PRO A 347 -5.30 22.24 -1.90
C PRO A 347 -5.95 21.36 -2.96
N PRO A 348 -7.30 21.41 -3.09
CA PRO A 348 -8.00 20.60 -4.07
C PRO A 348 -7.41 20.81 -5.47
N LEU A 349 -7.32 19.74 -6.26
CA LEU A 349 -6.85 19.80 -7.64
C LEU A 349 -7.75 20.74 -8.43
N GLY A 350 -7.20 21.91 -8.77
CA GLY A 350 -7.83 22.87 -9.64
C GLY A 350 -7.45 22.60 -11.09
N LEU A 351 -8.36 22.88 -12.01
CA LEU A 351 -8.07 22.76 -13.44
C LEU A 351 -6.90 23.67 -13.85
N TRP A 352 -6.91 24.92 -13.37
CA TRP A 352 -5.86 25.91 -13.67
C TRP A 352 -4.57 25.65 -12.89
N THR A 353 -4.65 25.22 -11.63
CA THR A 353 -3.46 24.87 -10.84
C THR A 353 -2.80 23.61 -11.39
N GLY A 354 -3.60 22.62 -11.80
CA GLY A 354 -3.18 21.45 -12.56
C GLY A 354 -2.52 21.88 -13.87
N ALA A 355 -3.21 22.60 -14.75
CA ALA A 355 -2.65 23.05 -16.03
C ALA A 355 -1.36 23.88 -15.87
N LEU A 356 -1.25 24.70 -14.83
CA LEU A 356 -0.04 25.47 -14.51
C LEU A 356 1.09 24.57 -13.99
N ALA A 357 0.79 23.56 -13.17
CA ALA A 357 1.75 22.53 -12.75
C ALA A 357 2.23 21.70 -13.95
N ILE A 358 1.34 21.40 -14.90
CA ILE A 358 1.68 20.76 -16.19
C ILE A 358 2.61 21.67 -17.00
N LEU A 359 2.32 22.97 -17.10
CA LEU A 359 3.16 23.91 -17.84
C LEU A 359 4.53 24.12 -17.17
N ARG A 360 4.58 24.12 -15.84
CA ARG A 360 5.82 24.21 -15.06
C ARG A 360 6.66 22.93 -15.17
N SER A 361 6.05 21.76 -15.10
CA SER A 361 6.74 20.47 -15.31
C SER A 361 7.29 20.36 -16.74
N LEU A 362 6.53 20.79 -17.75
CA LEU A 362 7.00 20.88 -19.15
C LEU A 362 8.25 21.78 -19.32
N ARG A 363 8.42 22.81 -18.49
CA ARG A 363 9.55 23.75 -18.54
C ARG A 363 10.71 23.34 -17.63
N GLY A 364 10.44 22.77 -16.45
CA GLY A 364 11.43 22.46 -15.41
C GLY A 364 11.98 21.02 -15.42
N TRP A 365 11.27 20.05 -16.00
CA TRP A 365 11.63 18.61 -15.94
C TRP A 365 12.30 18.06 -17.20
N ARG A 366 12.92 18.92 -18.03
CA ARG A 366 13.63 18.46 -19.25
C ARG A 366 14.75 17.43 -19.03
N GLY A 367 15.10 17.10 -17.77
CA GLY A 367 16.05 16.04 -17.42
C GLY A 367 15.61 15.05 -16.32
N ARG A 368 14.36 15.07 -15.82
CA ARG A 368 13.89 14.14 -14.77
C ARG A 368 12.59 13.44 -15.17
N ARG A 369 12.71 12.41 -16.02
CA ARG A 369 11.56 11.57 -16.41
C ARG A 369 11.47 10.39 -15.46
N VAL A 370 10.27 10.12 -14.97
CA VAL A 370 9.98 9.04 -14.00
C VAL A 370 9.47 7.81 -14.76
N CYS A 371 9.74 6.59 -14.30
CA CYS A 371 9.05 5.40 -14.82
C CYS A 371 7.86 5.04 -13.92
N VAL A 372 6.80 4.53 -14.54
CA VAL A 372 5.63 4.01 -13.84
C VAL A 372 5.38 2.58 -14.26
N ARG A 373 4.95 1.77 -13.31
CA ARG A 373 4.53 0.40 -13.57
C ARG A 373 3.14 0.15 -13.05
N VAL A 374 2.31 -0.46 -13.88
CA VAL A 374 0.95 -0.86 -13.54
C VAL A 374 0.87 -2.37 -13.55
N HIS A 375 0.48 -2.94 -12.42
CA HIS A 375 0.28 -4.37 -12.23
C HIS A 375 -1.20 -4.65 -11.99
N LEU A 376 -1.75 -5.59 -12.78
CA LEU A 376 -3.09 -6.14 -12.58
C LEU A 376 -2.93 -7.55 -12.03
N ALA A 377 -3.38 -7.81 -10.81
CA ALA A 377 -3.35 -9.17 -10.25
C ALA A 377 -4.42 -10.05 -10.93
N GLN A 378 -4.36 -11.35 -10.65
CA GLN A 378 -5.34 -12.33 -11.12
C GLN A 378 -6.74 -11.95 -10.64
N PRO A 379 -7.72 -11.81 -11.56
CA PRO A 379 -9.11 -11.58 -11.19
C PRO A 379 -9.66 -12.75 -10.38
N PHE A 380 -10.53 -12.47 -9.41
CA PHE A 380 -11.22 -13.51 -8.65
C PHE A 380 -12.69 -13.17 -8.39
N SER A 381 -13.50 -14.20 -8.20
CA SER A 381 -14.94 -14.11 -7.95
C SER A 381 -15.23 -13.56 -6.54
N LEU A 382 -16.07 -12.52 -6.46
CA LEU A 382 -16.55 -11.99 -5.19
C LEU A 382 -17.42 -13.01 -4.47
N GLN A 383 -18.35 -13.66 -5.18
CA GLN A 383 -19.25 -14.64 -4.58
C GLN A 383 -18.46 -15.81 -3.96
N GLU A 384 -17.46 -16.32 -4.67
CA GLU A 384 -16.55 -17.35 -4.17
C GLU A 384 -15.85 -16.92 -2.87
N TYR A 385 -15.28 -15.71 -2.87
CA TYR A 385 -14.64 -15.15 -1.68
C TYR A 385 -15.63 -15.05 -0.51
N THR A 386 -16.84 -14.53 -0.73
CA THR A 386 -17.82 -14.36 0.35
C THR A 386 -18.27 -15.68 0.98
N ASN A 387 -18.36 -16.74 0.18
CA ASN A 387 -18.75 -18.06 0.67
C ASN A 387 -17.65 -18.71 1.51
N ASN A 388 -16.39 -18.58 1.09
CA ASN A 388 -15.24 -19.20 1.76
C ASN A 388 -14.71 -18.35 2.94
N ALA A 389 -14.83 -17.03 2.88
CA ALA A 389 -14.29 -16.14 3.91
C ALA A 389 -15.00 -16.30 5.26
N ARG A 390 -16.28 -16.71 5.26
CA ARG A 390 -17.07 -16.91 6.49
C ARG A 390 -16.50 -18.01 7.39
N SER A 391 -15.87 -19.03 6.83
CA SER A 391 -15.20 -20.08 7.63
C SER A 391 -13.87 -19.63 8.27
N CYS A 392 -13.34 -18.47 7.88
CA CYS A 392 -12.07 -17.94 8.39
C CYS A 392 -12.27 -16.85 9.46
N TRP A 393 -13.45 -16.77 10.07
CA TRP A 393 -13.75 -15.78 11.10
C TRP A 393 -13.24 -16.27 12.46
N GLY A 394 -12.00 -15.91 12.79
CA GLY A 394 -11.45 -16.11 14.14
C GLY A 394 -11.99 -15.11 15.16
N SER A 395 -11.81 -15.44 16.45
CA SER A 395 -12.08 -14.53 17.57
C SER A 395 -11.17 -13.30 17.51
N ARG A 396 -11.73 -12.14 17.88
CA ARG A 396 -11.04 -10.85 17.87
C ARG A 396 -10.88 -10.29 19.26
N GLN A 397 -9.80 -9.56 19.45
CA GLN A 397 -9.52 -8.82 20.68
C GLN A 397 -8.92 -7.46 20.33
N THR A 398 -9.18 -6.47 21.19
CA THR A 398 -8.62 -5.13 21.04
C THR A 398 -7.12 -5.15 21.34
N LEU A 399 -6.38 -4.18 20.80
CA LEU A 399 -4.93 -4.09 21.07
C LEU A 399 -4.63 -3.91 22.57
N GLU A 400 -5.48 -3.18 23.29
CA GLU A 400 -5.43 -3.07 24.75
C GLU A 400 -5.47 -4.44 25.43
N GLN A 401 -6.43 -5.30 25.07
CA GLN A 401 -6.54 -6.66 25.65
C GLN A 401 -5.33 -7.55 25.32
N LEU A 402 -4.76 -7.39 24.12
CA LEU A 402 -3.65 -8.22 23.63
C LEU A 402 -2.29 -7.84 24.23
N LEU A 403 -1.96 -6.54 24.26
CA LEU A 403 -0.61 -6.08 24.59
C LEU A 403 -0.50 -5.40 25.95
N GLN A 404 -1.52 -4.69 26.42
CA GLN A 404 -1.41 -3.91 27.66
C GLN A 404 -1.06 -4.80 28.88
N PRO A 405 -1.66 -5.99 29.09
CA PRO A 405 -1.28 -6.87 30.19
C PRO A 405 0.17 -7.33 30.11
N ILE A 406 0.70 -7.51 28.89
CA ILE A 406 2.06 -7.98 28.66
C ILE A 406 3.07 -6.85 28.90
N VAL A 407 2.80 -5.65 28.38
CA VAL A 407 3.62 -4.45 28.58
C VAL A 407 3.72 -4.11 30.07
N LEU A 408 2.64 -4.27 30.83
CA LEU A 408 2.63 -4.02 32.27
C LEU A 408 3.27 -5.15 33.09
N GLY A 409 3.46 -6.33 32.49
CA GLY A 409 4.02 -7.53 33.13
C GLY A 409 3.02 -8.38 33.90
N HIS A 410 1.72 -8.24 33.62
CA HIS A 410 0.64 -8.97 34.28
C HIS A 410 0.34 -10.34 33.64
N SER A 411 0.66 -10.54 32.36
CA SER A 411 0.45 -11.81 31.65
C SER A 411 1.66 -12.18 30.79
N THR A 412 1.92 -13.47 30.69
CA THR A 412 2.91 -14.05 29.77
C THR A 412 2.27 -14.78 28.58
N VAL A 413 0.97 -15.08 28.66
CA VAL A 413 0.22 -15.81 27.63
C VAL A 413 -0.22 -14.82 26.55
N ILE A 414 0.13 -15.13 25.30
CA ILE A 414 -0.32 -14.39 24.12
C ILE A 414 -1.48 -15.18 23.50
N PRO A 415 -2.70 -14.63 23.47
CA PRO A 415 -3.80 -15.30 22.82
C PRO A 415 -3.62 -15.25 21.29
N ASP A 416 -3.73 -16.40 20.63
CA ASP A 416 -3.72 -16.53 19.16
C ASP A 416 -5.02 -16.01 18.56
N THR A 417 -5.22 -14.69 18.61
CA THR A 417 -6.42 -14.02 18.12
C THR A 417 -6.09 -12.88 17.18
N GLU A 418 -7.03 -12.58 16.28
CA GLU A 418 -6.86 -11.50 15.33
C GLU A 418 -6.99 -10.16 16.04
N LYS A 419 -5.99 -9.29 15.86
CA LYS A 419 -6.02 -7.90 16.34
C LYS A 419 -7.18 -7.17 15.68
N GLU A 420 -8.05 -6.55 16.48
CA GLU A 420 -9.03 -5.60 15.99
C GLU A 420 -8.42 -4.20 15.94
N GLN A 421 -8.38 -3.58 14.75
CA GLN A 421 -7.83 -2.25 14.55
C GLN A 421 -8.66 -1.47 13.54
N GLU A 422 -9.46 -0.51 14.04
CA GLU A 422 -10.35 0.32 13.22
C GLU A 422 -9.91 1.78 13.21
N TRP A 423 -9.21 2.17 12.15
CA TRP A 423 -8.76 3.56 11.95
C TRP A 423 -9.57 4.31 10.89
N THR A 424 -10.55 3.66 10.29
CA THR A 424 -11.33 4.24 9.19
C THR A 424 -12.50 5.03 9.74
N PRO A 425 -12.64 6.31 9.38
CA PRO A 425 -13.78 7.10 9.81
C PRO A 425 -15.07 6.48 9.28
N VAL A 426 -16.10 6.57 10.09
CA VAL A 426 -17.40 5.98 9.82
C VAL A 426 -18.14 6.82 8.79
N THR A 427 -18.52 6.24 7.65
CA THR A 427 -19.30 6.92 6.59
C THR A 427 -20.76 6.47 6.59
N GLY A 428 -21.68 7.39 6.26
CA GLY A 428 -23.13 7.12 6.24
C GLY A 428 -23.54 5.88 5.43
N PRO A 429 -23.00 5.64 4.22
CA PRO A 429 -23.31 4.44 3.46
C PRO A 429 -22.76 3.15 4.07
N LEU A 430 -21.59 3.20 4.71
CA LEU A 430 -20.99 2.04 5.39
C LEU A 430 -21.78 1.67 6.64
N LEU A 431 -22.23 2.66 7.41
CA LEU A 431 -23.10 2.47 8.58
C LEU A 431 -24.45 1.86 8.25
N ALA A 432 -24.96 2.10 7.05
CA ALA A 432 -26.23 1.55 6.61
C ALA A 432 -26.17 0.03 6.35
N LEU A 433 -24.97 -0.55 6.26
CA LEU A 433 -24.76 -1.99 6.14
C LEU A 433 -24.96 -2.69 7.49
N LYS A 434 -25.33 -3.97 7.46
CA LYS A 434 -25.28 -4.84 8.65
C LYS A 434 -23.85 -4.98 9.14
N GLU A 435 -23.65 -5.18 10.44
CA GLU A 435 -22.30 -5.34 11.04
C GLU A 435 -21.47 -6.45 10.37
N GLU A 436 -22.11 -7.58 10.05
CA GLU A 436 -21.46 -8.69 9.31
C GLU A 436 -20.95 -8.26 7.93
N ASP A 437 -21.70 -7.41 7.22
CA ASP A 437 -21.34 -6.91 5.90
C ASP A 437 -20.26 -5.83 5.98
N GLN A 438 -20.31 -4.95 6.99
CA GLN A 438 -19.24 -3.97 7.27
C GLN A 438 -17.90 -4.68 7.49
N LEU A 439 -17.93 -5.73 8.30
CA LEU A 439 -16.79 -6.56 8.56
C LEU A 439 -16.28 -7.26 7.30
N LEU A 440 -17.18 -7.87 6.53
CA LEU A 440 -16.83 -8.53 5.27
C LEU A 440 -16.14 -7.56 4.31
N VAL A 441 -16.65 -6.34 4.18
CA VAL A 441 -16.09 -5.28 3.34
C VAL A 441 -14.70 -4.86 3.82
N ARG A 442 -14.50 -4.70 5.14
CA ARG A 442 -13.20 -4.37 5.74
C ARG A 442 -12.17 -5.46 5.46
N ARG A 443 -12.51 -6.72 5.74
CA ARG A 443 -11.63 -7.88 5.49
C ARG A 443 -11.33 -8.04 4.01
N LEU A 444 -12.34 -7.93 3.13
CA LEU A 444 -12.15 -7.97 1.69
C LEU A 444 -11.24 -6.83 1.21
N GLY A 445 -11.46 -5.61 1.69
CA GLY A 445 -10.61 -4.45 1.39
C GLY A 445 -9.15 -4.68 1.78
N ARG A 446 -8.89 -5.21 2.98
CA ARG A 446 -7.53 -5.57 3.43
C ARG A 446 -6.93 -6.69 2.60
N HIS A 447 -7.69 -7.75 2.33
CA HIS A 447 -7.25 -8.89 1.54
C HIS A 447 -6.84 -8.47 0.12
N VAL A 448 -7.66 -7.65 -0.53
CA VAL A 448 -7.35 -7.11 -1.85
C VAL A 448 -6.20 -6.13 -1.81
N LEU A 449 -6.13 -5.26 -0.80
CA LEU A 449 -5.02 -4.31 -0.67
C LEU A 449 -3.68 -5.05 -0.53
N ASN A 450 -3.64 -6.13 0.26
CA ASN A 450 -2.47 -6.98 0.33
C ASN A 450 -2.15 -7.60 -1.04
N ALA A 451 -3.14 -8.19 -1.73
CA ALA A 451 -2.92 -8.75 -3.07
C ALA A 451 -2.37 -7.70 -4.07
N SER A 452 -2.86 -6.46 -4.00
CA SER A 452 -2.34 -5.34 -4.79
C SER A 452 -0.89 -5.05 -4.43
N VAL A 453 -0.54 -4.86 -3.16
CA VAL A 453 0.83 -4.55 -2.72
C VAL A 453 1.80 -5.70 -3.00
N ALA A 454 1.41 -6.95 -2.77
CA ALA A 454 2.20 -8.13 -3.12
C ALA A 454 2.42 -8.27 -4.65
N SER A 455 1.51 -7.74 -5.47
CA SER A 455 1.68 -7.69 -6.93
C SER A 455 2.47 -6.48 -7.43
N SER A 456 2.77 -5.53 -6.54
CA SER A 456 3.47 -4.30 -6.88
C SER A 456 4.95 -4.55 -7.16
N ALA A 457 5.56 -3.68 -7.95
CA ALA A 457 6.96 -3.80 -8.30
C ALA A 457 7.84 -2.81 -7.57
N VAL A 458 8.95 -3.31 -7.05
CA VAL A 458 9.98 -2.51 -6.39
C VAL A 458 10.71 -1.68 -7.45
N MET A 459 10.70 -0.36 -7.28
CA MET A 459 11.31 0.58 -8.21
C MET A 459 12.81 0.79 -7.92
N SER A 460 13.52 1.41 -8.86
CA SER A 460 14.98 1.55 -8.77
C SER A 460 15.43 2.46 -7.61
N THR A 461 14.63 3.48 -7.33
CA THR A 461 14.82 4.44 -6.24
C THR A 461 14.59 3.82 -4.86
N ALA A 462 13.65 2.89 -4.71
CA ALA A 462 13.41 2.18 -3.46
C ALA A 462 14.62 1.33 -3.04
N ILE A 463 15.17 0.55 -3.97
CA ILE A 463 16.40 -0.25 -3.76
C ILE A 463 17.57 0.67 -3.41
N MET A 464 17.75 1.76 -4.16
CA MET A 464 18.82 2.72 -3.91
C MET A 464 18.69 3.38 -2.52
N ALA A 465 17.48 3.82 -2.16
CA ALA A 465 17.21 4.44 -0.86
C ALA A 465 17.49 3.48 0.30
N SER A 466 17.06 2.22 0.19
CA SER A 466 17.31 1.19 1.21
C SER A 466 18.80 0.90 1.39
N LEU A 467 19.58 0.84 0.30
CA LEU A 467 21.03 0.62 0.37
C LEU A 467 21.74 1.80 1.03
N LEU A 468 21.39 3.02 0.66
CA LEU A 468 22.02 4.23 1.20
C LEU A 468 21.67 4.44 2.68
N LEU A 469 20.43 4.14 3.09
CA LEU A 469 19.99 4.33 4.48
C LEU A 469 20.41 3.20 5.41
N PHE A 470 20.22 1.95 5.03
CA PHE A 470 20.33 0.84 5.99
C PHE A 470 21.67 0.11 5.92
N LYS A 471 22.35 0.15 4.77
CA LYS A 471 23.63 -0.54 4.57
C LYS A 471 24.83 0.42 4.52
N HIS A 472 24.71 1.55 3.82
CA HIS A 472 25.84 2.44 3.50
C HIS A 472 25.68 3.88 4.00
N GLN A 473 25.32 4.05 5.28
CA GLN A 473 25.13 5.38 5.90
C GLN A 473 26.36 6.30 5.79
N LYS A 474 27.57 5.72 5.82
CA LYS A 474 28.85 6.46 5.73
C LYS A 474 29.28 6.77 4.29
N GLY A 475 28.49 6.35 3.30
CA GLY A 475 28.81 6.44 1.87
C GLY A 475 29.42 5.17 1.30
N VAL A 476 29.38 5.07 -0.03
CA VAL A 476 29.80 3.88 -0.79
C VAL A 476 30.36 4.27 -2.17
N PHE A 477 31.37 3.53 -2.63
CA PHE A 477 31.90 3.69 -3.98
C PHE A 477 30.92 3.16 -5.02
N LEU A 478 30.82 3.82 -6.17
CA LEU A 478 29.88 3.44 -7.24
C LEU A 478 30.12 2.00 -7.73
N SER A 479 31.38 1.56 -7.81
CA SER A 479 31.72 0.17 -8.17
C SER A 479 31.12 -0.86 -7.21
N GLN A 480 31.23 -0.63 -5.90
CA GLN A 480 30.63 -1.48 -4.86
C GLN A 480 29.10 -1.37 -4.87
N LEU A 481 28.56 -0.16 -5.02
CA LEU A 481 27.12 0.10 -5.05
C LEU A 481 26.42 -0.64 -6.19
N LEU A 482 27.07 -0.79 -7.35
CA LEU A 482 26.52 -1.58 -8.46
C LEU A 482 26.33 -3.05 -8.04
N GLY A 483 27.35 -3.65 -7.40
CA GLY A 483 27.26 -5.03 -6.91
C GLY A 483 26.14 -5.20 -5.87
N GLU A 484 26.06 -4.28 -4.93
CA GLU A 484 25.04 -4.28 -3.87
C GLU A 484 23.63 -4.06 -4.40
N PHE A 485 23.46 -3.21 -5.41
CA PHE A 485 22.20 -3.01 -6.11
C PHE A 485 21.76 -4.28 -6.84
N SER A 486 22.68 -4.98 -7.51
CA SER A 486 22.38 -6.28 -8.15
C SER A 486 21.94 -7.31 -7.12
N TRP A 487 22.69 -7.43 -6.02
CA TRP A 487 22.38 -8.35 -4.94
C TRP A 487 20.98 -8.11 -4.37
N LEU A 488 20.64 -6.87 -3.98
CA LEU A 488 19.32 -6.58 -3.40
C LEU A 488 18.18 -6.78 -4.42
N THR A 489 18.44 -6.55 -5.70
CA THR A 489 17.50 -6.84 -6.79
C THR A 489 17.24 -8.35 -6.91
N GLU A 490 18.28 -9.18 -6.83
CA GLU A 490 18.18 -10.64 -6.86
C GLU A 490 17.44 -11.18 -5.64
N GLU A 491 17.76 -10.69 -4.45
CA GLU A 491 17.05 -11.04 -3.21
C GLU A 491 15.55 -10.72 -3.30
N THR A 492 15.19 -9.58 -3.91
CA THR A 492 13.78 -9.20 -4.14
C THR A 492 13.09 -10.20 -5.08
N LEU A 493 13.74 -10.60 -6.17
CA LEU A 493 13.20 -11.57 -7.14
C LEU A 493 13.06 -12.97 -6.53
N LEU A 494 14.02 -13.41 -5.71
CA LEU A 494 13.98 -14.70 -5.02
C LEU A 494 12.79 -14.82 -4.06
N ARG A 495 12.35 -13.70 -3.47
CA ARG A 495 11.16 -13.64 -2.60
C ARG A 495 9.84 -13.62 -3.37
N GLY A 496 9.89 -13.69 -4.70
CA GLY A 496 8.70 -13.72 -5.55
C GLY A 496 8.11 -12.34 -5.81
N PHE A 497 8.85 -11.25 -5.57
CA PHE A 497 8.46 -9.90 -5.97
C PHE A 497 9.09 -9.54 -7.32
N ASP A 498 8.47 -8.63 -8.06
CA ASP A 498 8.99 -8.16 -9.35
C ASP A 498 9.63 -6.77 -9.19
N VAL A 499 10.50 -6.41 -10.13
CA VAL A 499 11.26 -5.14 -10.13
C VAL A 499 10.90 -4.28 -11.33
N GLY A 500 10.66 -3.00 -11.09
CA GLY A 500 10.04 -2.08 -12.05
C GLY A 500 10.91 -1.63 -13.22
N PHE A 501 12.11 -2.19 -13.36
CA PHE A 501 13.13 -1.75 -14.30
C PHE A 501 13.82 -2.94 -14.98
N SER A 502 14.52 -2.66 -16.08
CA SER A 502 15.35 -3.62 -16.80
C SER A 502 16.43 -2.88 -17.59
N GLY A 503 17.47 -3.59 -18.03
CA GLY A 503 18.55 -3.03 -18.85
C GLY A 503 19.91 -3.05 -18.17
N GLN A 504 20.79 -2.15 -18.58
CA GLN A 504 22.16 -2.06 -18.07
C GLN A 504 22.19 -1.48 -16.65
N LEU A 505 22.79 -2.22 -15.72
CA LEU A 505 22.88 -1.86 -14.31
C LEU A 505 23.47 -0.47 -14.06
N ARG A 506 24.54 -0.11 -14.79
CA ARG A 506 25.18 1.20 -14.67
C ARG A 506 24.23 2.36 -15.01
N CYS A 507 23.47 2.23 -16.10
CA CYS A 507 22.50 3.25 -16.50
C CYS A 507 21.34 3.35 -15.50
N LEU A 508 20.91 2.22 -14.92
CA LEU A 508 19.86 2.18 -13.91
C LEU A 508 20.28 2.87 -12.62
N VAL A 509 21.46 2.55 -12.10
CA VAL A 509 22.00 3.19 -10.89
C VAL A 509 22.22 4.68 -11.12
N GLN A 510 22.78 5.08 -12.26
CA GLN A 510 22.91 6.50 -12.62
C GLN A 510 21.55 7.21 -12.71
N HIS A 511 20.54 6.54 -13.28
CA HIS A 511 19.19 7.08 -13.35
C HIS A 511 18.59 7.27 -11.95
N ALA A 512 18.66 6.26 -11.08
CA ALA A 512 18.17 6.34 -9.71
C ALA A 512 18.88 7.47 -8.92
N LEU A 513 20.21 7.58 -9.03
CA LEU A 513 20.96 8.68 -8.43
C LEU A 513 20.56 10.05 -9.01
N SER A 514 20.26 10.13 -10.30
CA SER A 514 19.79 11.38 -10.93
C SER A 514 18.41 11.82 -10.43
N LEU A 515 17.57 10.88 -9.99
CA LEU A 515 16.27 11.16 -9.36
C LEU A 515 16.45 11.60 -7.91
N LEU A 516 17.36 10.95 -7.18
CA LEU A 516 17.70 11.21 -5.77
C LEU A 516 18.75 12.32 -5.55
N ARG A 517 19.11 13.08 -6.59
CA ARG A 517 20.10 14.17 -6.56
C ARG A 517 19.93 15.20 -5.44
N ALA A 518 18.72 15.34 -4.88
CA ALA A 518 18.43 16.29 -3.80
C ALA A 518 18.79 15.73 -2.42
N GLN A 519 18.88 14.41 -2.28
CA GLN A 519 19.21 13.74 -1.02
C GLN A 519 20.60 13.09 -1.03
N VAL A 520 21.31 13.13 -2.17
CA VAL A 520 22.58 12.41 -2.37
C VAL A 520 23.63 13.35 -2.96
N THR A 521 24.83 13.31 -2.39
CA THR A 521 26.01 14.00 -2.92
C THR A 521 26.92 12.98 -3.58
N VAL A 522 27.39 13.28 -4.80
CA VAL A 522 28.34 12.43 -5.53
C VAL A 522 29.68 13.15 -5.62
N LEU A 523 30.71 12.58 -4.99
CA LEU A 523 32.05 13.13 -4.93
C LEU A 523 32.99 12.30 -5.82
N ARG A 524 33.85 12.96 -6.59
CA ARG A 524 34.85 12.28 -7.43
C ARG A 524 36.14 12.08 -6.64
N VAL A 525 36.60 10.84 -6.51
CA VAL A 525 37.84 10.50 -5.81
C VAL A 525 39.00 10.40 -6.81
N HIS A 526 40.24 10.67 -6.38
CA HIS A 526 41.43 10.76 -7.23
C HIS A 526 41.73 9.51 -8.09
N HIS A 527 41.15 8.35 -7.78
CA HIS A 527 41.26 7.10 -8.55
C HIS A 527 40.19 6.91 -9.65
N GLY A 528 39.36 7.93 -9.90
CA GLY A 528 38.36 7.90 -10.98
C GLY A 528 37.02 7.26 -10.62
N ASP A 529 36.90 6.66 -9.43
CA ASP A 529 35.61 6.17 -8.90
C ASP A 529 34.83 7.31 -8.20
N LEU A 530 33.51 7.15 -8.14
CA LEU A 530 32.58 8.12 -7.56
C LEU A 530 32.14 7.63 -6.18
N LEU A 531 32.34 8.45 -5.16
CA LEU A 531 31.81 8.21 -3.81
C LEU A 531 30.40 8.80 -3.72
N VAL A 532 29.44 7.97 -3.38
CA VAL A 532 28.03 8.35 -3.21
C VAL A 532 27.74 8.42 -1.73
N VAL A 533 27.26 9.57 -1.25
CA VAL A 533 26.96 9.80 0.17
C VAL A 533 25.55 10.40 0.31
N ALA A 534 24.73 9.83 1.19
CA ALA A 534 23.44 10.41 1.55
C ALA A 534 23.68 11.70 2.36
N GLN A 535 22.96 12.77 2.03
CA GLN A 535 23.07 14.03 2.74
C GLN A 535 22.43 13.90 4.13
N PRO A 536 23.15 14.21 5.22
CA PRO A 536 22.54 14.27 6.53
C PRO A 536 21.53 15.42 6.58
N GLY A 537 20.33 15.14 7.09
CA GLY A 537 19.27 16.15 7.23
C GLY A 537 17.87 15.60 6.93
N PRO A 538 16.86 16.49 6.77
CA PRO A 538 15.46 16.09 6.58
C PRO A 538 15.23 15.27 5.29
N GLY A 539 16.16 15.34 4.33
CA GLY A 539 16.14 14.51 3.13
C GLY A 539 16.19 13.00 3.41
N LEU A 540 16.73 12.58 4.56
CA LEU A 540 16.73 11.16 4.96
C LEU A 540 15.32 10.63 5.25
N ALA A 541 14.40 11.45 5.75
CA ALA A 541 13.00 11.05 5.93
C ALA A 541 12.34 10.70 4.58
N HIS A 542 12.71 11.42 3.52
CA HIS A 542 12.25 11.11 2.17
C HIS A 542 12.82 9.79 1.66
N LEU A 543 14.12 9.54 1.87
CA LEU A 543 14.71 8.24 1.55
C LEU A 543 14.04 7.11 2.36
N ALA A 544 13.69 7.35 3.62
CA ALA A 544 13.04 6.34 4.46
C ALA A 544 11.66 5.98 3.91
N ARG A 545 10.91 6.98 3.43
CA ARG A 545 9.63 6.77 2.74
C ARG A 545 9.78 5.95 1.46
N LEU A 546 10.80 6.20 0.65
CA LEU A 546 11.07 5.40 -0.56
C LEU A 546 11.51 3.97 -0.21
N SER A 547 12.32 3.80 0.84
CA SER A 547 12.76 2.50 1.31
C SER A 547 11.61 1.63 1.83
N ALA A 548 10.53 2.25 2.33
CA ALA A 548 9.33 1.54 2.78
C ALA A 548 8.60 0.79 1.65
N GLU A 549 8.83 1.12 0.38
CA GLU A 549 8.30 0.35 -0.76
C GLU A 549 8.96 -1.03 -0.89
N LEU A 550 10.16 -1.21 -0.33
CA LEU A 550 10.87 -2.49 -0.30
C LEU A 550 10.34 -3.38 0.83
N LEU A 551 9.75 -2.80 1.88
CA LEU A 551 9.37 -3.51 3.10
C LEU A 551 8.45 -4.72 2.85
N PRO A 552 7.41 -4.68 1.99
CA PRO A 552 6.54 -5.84 1.75
C PRO A 552 7.30 -7.08 1.26
N ALA A 553 8.41 -6.89 0.52
CA ALA A 553 9.23 -8.00 0.04
C ALA A 553 9.99 -8.71 1.17
N PHE A 554 10.42 -7.96 2.20
CA PHE A 554 11.26 -8.44 3.29
C PHE A 554 10.54 -8.45 4.65
N LEU A 555 9.22 -8.26 4.68
CA LEU A 555 8.48 -7.99 5.92
C LEU A 555 8.58 -9.15 6.92
N SER A 556 8.35 -10.37 6.48
CA SER A 556 8.41 -11.57 7.35
C SER A 556 9.81 -11.75 7.94
N GLU A 557 10.85 -11.55 7.14
CA GLU A 557 12.24 -11.62 7.56
C GLU A 557 12.64 -10.47 8.49
N ALA A 558 12.18 -9.25 8.24
CA ALA A 558 12.43 -8.09 9.08
C ALA A 558 11.74 -8.25 10.45
N VAL A 559 10.49 -8.72 10.49
CA VAL A 559 9.78 -9.06 11.73
C VAL A 559 10.53 -10.16 12.47
N GLY A 560 10.96 -11.20 11.77
CA GLY A 560 11.76 -12.29 12.34
C GLY A 560 13.10 -11.82 12.91
N ALA A 561 13.83 -10.97 12.18
CA ALA A 561 15.12 -10.44 12.61
C ALA A 561 14.99 -9.54 13.85
N CYS A 562 13.99 -8.65 13.88
CA CYS A 562 13.65 -7.84 15.07
C CYS A 562 13.21 -8.71 16.27
N ALA A 563 12.48 -9.80 16.04
CA ALA A 563 12.08 -10.73 17.09
C ALA A 563 13.28 -11.50 17.68
N VAL A 564 14.20 -11.94 16.82
CA VAL A 564 15.49 -12.52 17.25
C VAL A 564 16.29 -11.49 18.05
N ARG A 565 16.37 -10.24 17.58
CA ARG A 565 17.03 -9.16 18.32
C ARG A 565 16.44 -8.97 19.71
N ALA A 566 15.11 -9.02 19.85
CA ALA A 566 14.45 -8.91 21.16
C ALA A 566 14.84 -10.05 22.12
N LEU A 567 15.03 -11.28 21.62
CA LEU A 567 15.53 -12.39 22.44
C LEU A 567 16.97 -12.15 22.90
N LEU A 568 17.81 -11.53 22.06
CA LEU A 568 19.21 -11.25 22.36
C LEU A 568 19.42 -10.01 23.25
N ALA A 569 18.51 -9.03 23.19
CA ALA A 569 18.65 -7.73 23.87
C ALA A 569 18.77 -7.82 25.40
N GLY A 570 18.35 -8.93 26.01
CA GLY A 570 18.51 -9.21 27.44
C GLY A 570 19.73 -10.05 27.82
N ARG A 571 20.49 -10.56 26.83
CA ARG A 571 21.55 -11.57 27.03
C ARG A 571 22.93 -11.13 26.55
N VAL A 572 23.01 -10.21 25.59
CA VAL A 572 24.27 -9.69 25.03
C VAL A 572 24.32 -8.15 25.13
N PRO A 573 25.43 -7.54 25.60
CA PRO A 573 25.54 -6.08 25.70
C PRO A 573 25.47 -5.41 24.30
N PRO A 574 24.87 -4.21 24.21
CA PRO A 574 24.48 -3.59 22.94
C PRO A 574 25.65 -2.83 22.28
N GLU A 575 26.73 -3.49 21.88
CA GLU A 575 27.84 -2.82 21.17
C GLU A 575 28.48 -3.68 20.06
N GLY A 576 28.00 -3.49 18.82
CA GLY A 576 28.76 -3.75 17.58
C GLY A 576 28.43 -5.03 16.79
N PRO A 577 29.04 -5.21 15.59
CA PRO A 577 28.82 -6.36 14.70
C PRO A 577 29.17 -7.74 15.29
N TRP A 578 29.66 -7.78 16.53
CA TRP A 578 29.96 -8.97 17.31
C TRP A 578 28.72 -9.56 18.04
N GLU A 579 27.54 -8.95 17.90
CA GLU A 579 26.24 -9.43 18.43
C GLU A 579 25.88 -10.88 18.06
N LEU A 580 26.55 -11.48 17.07
CA LEU A 580 26.28 -12.84 16.58
C LEU A 580 27.33 -13.88 17.00
N GLN A 581 28.37 -13.47 17.73
CA GLN A 581 29.39 -14.39 18.25
C GLN A 581 29.02 -14.81 19.68
N GLY A 582 27.97 -15.62 19.79
CA GLY A 582 27.53 -16.24 21.02
C GLY A 582 26.66 -17.43 20.68
N VAL A 583 27.06 -18.62 21.14
CA VAL A 583 26.36 -19.88 20.89
C VAL A 583 25.08 -19.90 21.75
N GLU A 584 24.06 -19.12 21.36
CA GLU A 584 22.76 -19.15 22.04
C GLU A 584 21.74 -19.96 21.24
N LEU A 585 21.18 -20.97 21.89
CA LEU A 585 20.06 -21.75 21.40
C LEU A 585 18.77 -20.92 21.55
N LEU A 586 18.12 -20.63 20.44
CA LEU A 586 16.82 -19.96 20.37
C LEU A 586 15.72 -21.02 20.31
N GLY A 587 14.81 -21.04 21.29
CA GLY A 587 13.66 -21.94 21.27
C GLY A 587 12.58 -21.48 20.28
N GLN A 588 11.96 -22.41 19.56
CA GLN A 588 10.88 -22.11 18.61
C GLN A 588 9.72 -21.34 19.27
N ASN A 589 9.30 -21.76 20.47
CA ASN A 589 8.18 -21.14 21.19
C ASN A 589 8.52 -19.71 21.64
N GLU A 590 9.77 -19.46 22.04
CA GLU A 590 10.25 -18.12 22.43
C GLU A 590 10.26 -17.17 21.21
N LEU A 591 10.72 -17.67 20.06
CA LEU A 591 10.71 -16.91 18.82
C LEU A 591 9.29 -16.59 18.37
N TYR A 592 8.38 -17.58 18.38
CA TYR A 592 6.98 -17.37 18.03
C TYR A 592 6.34 -16.31 18.94
N ARG A 593 6.61 -16.38 20.23
CA ARG A 593 6.13 -15.39 21.20
C ARG A 593 6.59 -13.97 20.83
N GLN A 594 7.87 -13.77 20.52
CA GLN A 594 8.37 -12.45 20.13
C GLN A 594 7.84 -11.96 18.78
N VAL A 595 7.70 -12.87 17.81
CA VAL A 595 7.07 -12.54 16.52
C VAL A 595 5.63 -12.08 16.72
N LEU A 596 4.84 -12.76 17.56
CA LEU A 596 3.46 -12.36 17.86
C LEU A 596 3.40 -10.99 18.55
N LEU A 597 4.27 -10.71 19.52
CA LEU A 597 4.33 -9.40 20.18
C LEU A 597 4.59 -8.27 19.17
N LEU A 598 5.54 -8.48 18.28
CA LEU A 598 5.87 -7.50 17.25
C LEU A 598 4.74 -7.37 16.22
N LEU A 599 4.10 -8.47 15.82
CA LEU A 599 2.94 -8.49 14.93
C LEU A 599 1.76 -7.69 15.52
N HIS A 600 1.49 -7.83 16.82
CA HIS A 600 0.44 -7.05 17.48
C HIS A 600 0.83 -5.58 17.61
N LEU A 601 2.11 -5.26 17.86
CA LEU A 601 2.57 -3.87 17.99
C LEU A 601 2.49 -3.13 16.65
N LEU A 602 2.86 -3.78 15.56
CA LEU A 602 2.90 -3.17 14.24
C LEU A 602 1.47 -2.86 13.72
N PRO A 603 1.27 -1.72 13.02
CA PRO A 603 -0.01 -1.39 12.39
C PRO A 603 -0.41 -2.39 11.31
N GLN A 604 -1.70 -2.75 11.25
CA GLN A 604 -2.22 -3.64 10.19
C GLN A 604 -2.11 -3.04 8.79
N ASP A 605 -2.15 -1.70 8.68
CA ASP A 605 -1.92 -1.01 7.41
C ASP A 605 -0.51 -1.21 6.86
N LEU A 606 0.48 -1.48 7.73
CA LEU A 606 1.85 -1.75 7.32
C LEU A 606 2.10 -3.23 7.09
N LEU A 607 1.58 -4.07 7.99
CA LEU A 607 1.77 -5.52 7.92
C LEU A 607 1.07 -6.13 6.71
N LEU A 608 -0.07 -5.55 6.32
CA LEU A 608 -0.92 -6.05 5.22
C LEU A 608 -1.15 -7.57 5.29
N LEU A 609 -1.22 -8.15 6.49
CA LEU A 609 -1.45 -9.58 6.66
C LEU A 609 -2.73 -10.01 5.95
N GLN A 610 -2.70 -11.19 5.33
CA GLN A 610 -3.93 -11.76 4.78
C GLN A 610 -4.89 -12.08 5.93
N PRO A 611 -6.13 -11.58 5.92
CA PRO A 611 -7.10 -11.85 7.01
C PRO A 611 -7.53 -13.33 7.09
N CYS A 612 -7.16 -14.15 6.10
CA CYS A 612 -7.38 -15.59 6.10
C CYS A 612 -6.18 -16.39 6.63
N GLN A 613 -5.04 -15.75 6.89
CA GLN A 613 -3.85 -16.38 7.47
C GLN A 613 -3.92 -16.28 8.99
N SER A 614 -3.76 -17.41 9.68
CA SER A 614 -3.67 -17.40 11.15
C SER A 614 -2.32 -16.84 11.62
N SER A 615 -2.29 -16.31 12.85
CA SER A 615 -1.07 -15.83 13.51
C SER A 615 0.02 -16.90 13.52
N TYR A 616 -0.34 -18.14 13.87
CA TYR A 616 0.56 -19.29 13.85
C TYR A 616 1.15 -19.58 12.46
N CYS A 617 0.32 -19.59 11.41
CA CYS A 617 0.81 -19.82 10.05
C CYS A 617 1.79 -18.72 9.62
N TYR A 618 1.58 -17.48 10.05
CA TYR A 618 2.52 -16.40 9.81
C TYR A 618 3.83 -16.58 10.60
N CYS A 619 3.77 -16.95 11.88
CA CYS A 619 4.97 -17.26 12.66
C CYS A 619 5.80 -18.39 12.04
N GLN A 620 5.13 -19.41 11.51
CA GLN A 620 5.80 -20.50 10.79
C GLN A 620 6.43 -20.00 9.49
N GLU A 621 5.74 -19.15 8.72
CA GLU A 621 6.30 -18.52 7.52
C GLU A 621 7.54 -17.69 7.85
N VAL A 622 7.51 -16.89 8.92
CA VAL A 622 8.66 -16.11 9.38
C VAL A 622 9.85 -17.03 9.68
N LEU A 623 9.63 -18.12 10.44
CA LEU A 623 10.67 -19.08 10.75
C LEU A 623 11.23 -19.74 9.48
N ASP A 624 10.37 -20.21 8.58
CA ASP A 624 10.79 -20.84 7.33
C ASP A 624 11.60 -19.87 6.45
N ARG A 625 11.22 -18.59 6.41
CA ARG A 625 11.97 -17.54 5.69
C ARG A 625 13.34 -17.25 6.31
N LEU A 626 13.43 -17.18 7.63
CA LEU A 626 14.72 -17.00 8.32
C LEU A 626 15.67 -18.19 8.07
N ILE A 627 15.14 -19.41 8.01
CA ILE A 627 15.90 -20.62 7.66
C ILE A 627 16.32 -20.58 6.18
N GLN A 628 15.41 -20.23 5.26
CA GLN A 628 15.69 -20.10 3.83
C GLN A 628 16.76 -19.05 3.53
N CYS A 629 16.78 -17.94 4.28
CA CYS A 629 17.80 -16.90 4.20
C CYS A 629 19.16 -17.34 4.77
N GLY A 630 19.23 -18.51 5.40
CA GLY A 630 20.43 -18.99 6.08
C GLY A 630 20.79 -18.17 7.32
N LEU A 631 19.82 -17.44 7.92
CA LEU A 631 20.02 -16.70 9.17
C LEU A 631 19.92 -17.63 10.38
N LEU A 632 18.96 -18.56 10.35
CA LEU A 632 18.77 -19.57 11.39
C LEU A 632 19.17 -20.95 10.87
N VAL A 633 19.94 -21.68 11.69
CA VAL A 633 20.33 -23.07 11.46
C VAL A 633 19.67 -23.91 12.56
N ALA A 634 18.89 -24.91 12.16
CA ALA A 634 18.29 -25.84 13.11
C ALA A 634 19.40 -26.66 13.80
N GLU A 635 19.32 -26.77 15.12
CA GLU A 635 20.24 -27.60 15.88
C GLU A 635 19.51 -28.78 16.50
N GLU A 636 19.99 -29.97 16.21
CA GLU A 636 19.48 -31.20 16.81
C GLU A 636 20.07 -31.33 18.21
N THR A 637 19.20 -31.36 19.23
CA THR A 637 19.64 -31.65 20.59
C THR A 637 20.20 -33.08 20.64
N PRO A 638 21.40 -33.31 21.20
CA PRO A 638 21.98 -34.64 21.35
C PRO A 638 21.16 -35.41 22.41
N GLY A 639 20.06 -36.02 21.98
CA GLY A 639 19.14 -36.75 22.86
C GLY A 639 17.76 -37.06 22.26
N SER A 640 17.34 -36.37 21.18
CA SER A 640 16.07 -36.68 20.51
C SER A 640 16.26 -37.78 19.45
N ARG A 641 15.42 -38.83 19.52
CA ARG A 641 15.43 -39.94 18.54
C ARG A 641 15.12 -39.41 17.13
N LEU A 642 15.83 -39.95 16.14
CA LEU A 642 15.71 -39.66 14.70
C LEU A 642 14.26 -39.45 14.25
N ALA A 643 13.93 -38.22 13.85
CA ALA A 643 12.62 -37.81 13.35
C ALA A 643 12.38 -38.16 11.87
N CYS A 644 12.96 -39.25 11.36
CA CYS A 644 12.81 -39.62 9.95
C CYS A 644 11.62 -40.56 9.65
N ASP A 645 10.89 -41.07 10.67
CA ASP A 645 9.81 -42.05 10.42
C ASP A 645 8.39 -41.62 10.86
N THR A 646 8.21 -40.48 11.54
CA THR A 646 6.88 -40.08 12.06
C THR A 646 5.94 -39.50 11.01
N GLY A 647 6.47 -39.08 9.85
CA GLY A 647 5.66 -38.59 8.72
C GLY A 647 4.75 -39.65 8.11
N ARG A 648 5.12 -40.94 8.20
CA ARG A 648 4.30 -42.05 7.68
C ARG A 648 3.15 -42.45 8.61
N GLN A 649 3.32 -42.28 9.93
CA GLN A 649 2.28 -42.63 10.90
C GLN A 649 1.18 -41.55 11.03
N ARG A 650 1.50 -40.26 10.82
CA ARG A 650 0.49 -39.17 10.82
C ARG A 650 -0.51 -39.27 9.66
N LEU A 651 -0.11 -39.84 8.52
CA LEU A 651 -0.98 -40.04 7.37
C LEU A 651 -1.85 -41.31 7.51
N SER A 652 -1.35 -42.37 8.14
CA SER A 652 -2.13 -43.59 8.37
C SER A 652 -3.22 -43.41 9.43
N ALA A 653 -3.00 -42.58 10.45
CA ALA A 653 -3.99 -42.32 11.49
C ALA A 653 -5.15 -41.41 11.02
N LYS A 654 -4.91 -40.51 10.06
CA LYS A 654 -5.94 -39.59 9.52
C LYS A 654 -6.76 -40.15 8.35
N LEU A 655 -6.46 -41.37 7.87
CA LEU A 655 -7.18 -42.01 6.76
C LEU A 655 -8.07 -43.19 7.16
N LEU A 656 -8.12 -43.55 8.45
CA LEU A 656 -9.07 -44.55 8.94
C LEU A 656 -10.40 -43.87 9.33
N TRP A 657 -11.27 -43.70 8.35
CA TRP A 657 -12.69 -43.52 8.59
C TRP A 657 -13.21 -44.71 9.41
N LYS A 658 -13.60 -44.47 10.66
CA LYS A 658 -14.52 -45.36 11.39
C LYS A 658 -15.89 -44.70 11.45
N PRO A 659 -16.97 -45.39 11.00
CA PRO A 659 -18.31 -44.85 11.03
C PRO A 659 -18.95 -45.01 12.42
N SER A 660 -19.84 -44.06 12.73
CA SER A 660 -20.95 -44.08 13.69
C SER A 660 -20.66 -44.24 15.19
N GLY A 661 -21.18 -43.28 15.95
CA GLY A 661 -21.91 -43.50 17.20
C GLY A 661 -21.06 -43.73 18.44
N ASP A 662 -20.75 -42.66 19.17
CA ASP A 662 -21.35 -42.40 20.49
C ASP A 662 -20.55 -41.33 21.24
N PHE A 663 -21.29 -40.38 21.82
CA PHE A 663 -20.78 -39.34 22.69
C PHE A 663 -20.51 -39.92 24.07
N THR A 664 -19.25 -39.93 24.52
CA THR A 664 -18.89 -39.82 25.94
C THR A 664 -17.50 -39.21 26.10
N ASP A 665 -17.41 -38.26 27.02
CA ASP A 665 -16.27 -37.44 27.41
C ASP A 665 -15.08 -38.22 28.02
N SER A 666 -13.92 -37.55 28.03
CA SER A 666 -12.69 -37.84 28.80
C SER A 666 -11.77 -38.94 28.28
N GLU A 667 -10.81 -38.54 27.43
CA GLU A 667 -9.42 -38.96 27.62
C GLU A 667 -8.51 -37.72 27.49
N SER A 668 -7.91 -37.36 28.62
CA SER A 668 -6.80 -36.42 28.73
C SER A 668 -5.56 -37.08 28.13
N ASP A 669 -5.32 -36.83 26.85
CA ASP A 669 -3.99 -37.00 26.29
C ASP A 669 -3.15 -35.81 26.76
N ASP A 670 -2.45 -36.01 27.88
CA ASP A 670 -1.23 -35.27 28.19
C ASP A 670 -0.25 -35.51 27.02
N PHE A 671 -0.36 -34.66 25.99
CA PHE A 671 0.69 -34.51 24.99
C PHE A 671 1.92 -33.99 25.73
N GLU A 672 2.84 -34.88 26.12
CA GLU A 672 4.22 -34.48 26.39
C GLU A 672 4.67 -33.66 25.16
N GLU A 673 4.84 -32.35 25.36
CA GLU A 673 5.39 -31.44 24.36
C GLU A 673 6.68 -32.04 23.82
N ALA A 674 6.62 -32.54 22.58
CA ALA A 674 7.80 -33.01 21.86
C ALA A 674 8.89 -31.95 22.01
N GLY A 675 10.03 -32.33 22.59
CA GLY A 675 11.11 -31.43 22.96
C GLY A 675 11.32 -30.33 21.91
N GLY A 676 11.19 -29.07 22.34
CA GLY A 676 11.12 -27.92 21.45
C GLY A 676 12.27 -27.88 20.45
N ARG A 677 11.99 -27.45 19.21
CA ARG A 677 13.04 -27.22 18.21
C ARG A 677 13.87 -26.02 18.63
N TYR A 678 15.19 -26.14 18.53
CA TYR A 678 16.12 -25.07 18.82
C TYR A 678 16.90 -24.65 17.56
N PHE A 679 17.24 -23.37 17.50
CA PHE A 679 17.93 -22.77 16.37
C PHE A 679 19.15 -21.98 16.85
N ARG A 680 20.18 -21.92 16.03
CA ARG A 680 21.33 -21.02 16.20
C ARG A 680 21.43 -20.04 15.04
N LEU A 681 22.00 -18.89 15.33
CA LEU A 681 22.32 -17.90 14.30
C LEU A 681 23.52 -18.36 13.47
N SER A 682 23.39 -18.17 12.16
CA SER A 682 24.42 -18.58 11.20
C SER A 682 25.69 -17.73 11.34
N GLN A 683 26.84 -18.40 11.36
CA GLN A 683 28.16 -17.79 11.47
C GLN A 683 28.80 -17.46 10.11
N GLN A 684 28.03 -17.54 9.01
CA GLN A 684 28.54 -17.19 7.69
C GLN A 684 28.88 -15.69 7.63
N SER A 685 29.97 -15.34 6.93
CA SER A 685 30.51 -13.97 6.92
C SER A 685 29.55 -12.87 6.42
N ARG A 686 28.53 -13.23 5.62
CA ARG A 686 27.51 -12.30 5.10
C ARG A 686 26.23 -12.22 5.95
N CYS A 687 26.05 -13.15 6.88
CA CYS A 687 24.85 -13.23 7.74
C CYS A 687 24.70 -11.98 8.64
N PRO A 688 25.75 -11.45 9.30
CA PRO A 688 25.64 -10.27 10.15
C PRO A 688 25.12 -9.02 9.44
N ASP A 689 25.70 -8.69 8.29
CA ASP A 689 25.31 -7.51 7.54
C ASP A 689 23.88 -7.61 7.02
N PHE A 690 23.46 -8.81 6.61
CA PHE A 690 22.09 -9.06 6.15
C PHE A 690 21.08 -9.01 7.30
N PHE A 691 21.41 -9.60 8.45
CA PHE A 691 20.60 -9.53 9.66
C PHE A 691 20.39 -8.09 10.13
N LEU A 692 21.48 -7.29 10.19
CA LEU A 692 21.40 -5.87 10.56
C LEU A 692 20.59 -5.07 9.54
N PHE A 693 20.75 -5.35 8.25
CA PHE A 693 19.94 -4.75 7.20
C PHE A 693 18.43 -5.01 7.43
N LEU A 694 18.04 -6.26 7.70
CA LEU A 694 16.65 -6.62 7.97
C LEU A 694 16.08 -5.93 9.21
N CYS A 695 16.83 -5.89 10.31
CA CYS A 695 16.44 -5.16 11.52
C CYS A 695 16.25 -3.66 11.25
N ARG A 696 17.10 -3.07 10.40
CA ARG A 696 17.05 -1.65 10.05
C ARG A 696 15.86 -1.29 9.16
N LEU A 697 15.30 -2.22 8.38
CA LEU A 697 14.10 -1.95 7.57
C LEU A 697 12.90 -1.50 8.42
N LEU A 698 12.72 -2.05 9.63
CA LEU A 698 11.65 -1.67 10.57
C LEU A 698 12.06 -0.55 11.55
N SER A 699 13.35 -0.20 11.59
CA SER A 699 13.91 0.78 12.53
C SER A 699 13.20 2.15 12.48
N PRO A 700 12.92 2.78 11.32
CA PRO A 700 12.27 4.09 11.30
C PRO A 700 10.94 4.14 12.06
N LEU A 701 10.12 3.09 11.91
CA LEU A 701 8.83 2.97 12.60
C LEU A 701 9.01 2.64 14.09
N LEU A 702 9.84 1.65 14.42
CA LEU A 702 10.04 1.25 15.82
C LEU A 702 10.70 2.36 16.63
N LYS A 703 11.67 3.09 16.05
CA LYS A 703 12.27 4.29 16.65
C LYS A 703 11.24 5.41 16.83
N ALA A 704 10.35 5.64 15.86
CA ALA A 704 9.25 6.60 16.02
C ALA A 704 8.31 6.21 17.18
N PHE A 705 8.00 4.92 17.35
CA PHE A 705 7.19 4.43 18.47
C PHE A 705 7.91 4.56 19.82
N ALA A 706 9.21 4.25 19.88
CA ALA A 706 10.01 4.43 21.08
C ALA A 706 10.13 5.92 21.48
N GLN A 707 10.35 6.81 20.50
CA GLN A 707 10.39 8.25 20.73
C GLN A 707 9.01 8.79 21.12
N ALA A 708 7.92 8.24 20.57
CA ALA A 708 6.56 8.56 21.02
C ALA A 708 6.32 8.17 22.48
N ALA A 709 6.84 7.02 22.93
CA ALA A 709 6.78 6.63 24.35
C ALA A 709 7.57 7.61 25.24
N ALA A 710 8.75 8.05 24.78
CA ALA A 710 9.57 9.05 25.48
C ALA A 710 8.94 10.47 25.47
N PHE A 711 8.06 10.77 24.51
CA PHE A 711 7.32 12.03 24.43
C PHE A 711 6.19 12.13 25.48
N LEU A 712 5.57 11.01 25.88
CA LEU A 712 4.44 10.99 26.83
C LEU A 712 4.61 11.84 28.10
N PRO A 713 5.76 11.81 28.82
CA PRO A 713 5.96 12.65 30.01
C PRO A 713 6.21 14.14 29.70
N ARG A 714 6.51 14.49 28.45
CA ARG A 714 6.87 15.86 28.01
C ARG A 714 5.75 16.55 27.22
N GLY A 715 4.83 15.78 26.65
CA GLY A 715 3.75 16.28 25.80
C GLY A 715 2.73 17.13 26.56
N GLN A 716 2.20 18.15 25.89
CA GLN A 716 1.12 18.97 26.46
C GLN A 716 -0.22 18.28 26.19
N LEU A 717 -0.60 17.35 27.08
CA LEU A 717 -1.89 16.67 27.07
C LEU A 717 -2.82 17.30 28.13
N PRO A 718 -4.13 17.47 27.86
CA PRO A 718 -4.87 16.98 26.69
C PRO A 718 -4.82 17.88 25.46
N ASP A 719 -4.84 17.27 24.28
CA ASP A 719 -4.92 17.96 22.98
C ASP A 719 -5.77 17.15 21.99
N THR A 720 -6.15 17.76 20.87
CA THR A 720 -6.77 17.10 19.71
C THR A 720 -5.84 16.02 19.12
N GLU A 721 -6.38 15.03 18.40
CA GLU A 721 -5.55 14.01 17.75
C GLU A 721 -4.51 14.62 16.77
N SER A 722 -4.92 15.64 16.02
CA SER A 722 -4.04 16.38 15.12
C SER A 722 -2.98 17.19 15.87
N GLY A 723 -3.37 17.88 16.94
CA GLY A 723 -2.44 18.66 17.76
C GLY A 723 -1.38 17.78 18.42
N CYS A 724 -1.80 16.64 18.99
CA CYS A 724 -0.88 15.65 19.57
C CYS A 724 0.09 15.09 18.52
N ALA A 725 -0.38 14.77 17.30
CA ALA A 725 0.49 14.32 16.21
C ALA A 725 1.48 15.40 15.74
N GLU A 726 1.07 16.67 15.72
CA GLU A 726 1.94 17.80 15.38
C GLU A 726 3.00 18.05 16.46
N GLN A 727 2.62 18.01 17.74
CA GLN A 727 3.56 18.11 18.87
C GLN A 727 4.59 16.97 18.83
N LEU A 728 4.12 15.74 18.59
CA LEU A 728 5.00 14.58 18.44
C LEU A 728 5.96 14.76 17.25
N LEU A 729 5.48 15.22 16.10
CA LEU A 729 6.32 15.47 14.93
C LEU A 729 7.42 16.50 15.23
N GLN A 730 7.09 17.59 15.93
CA GLN A 730 8.08 18.59 16.36
C GLN A 730 9.13 17.97 17.30
N PHE A 731 8.69 17.10 18.21
CA PHE A 731 9.59 16.36 19.09
C PHE A 731 10.53 15.42 18.31
N LEU A 732 10.00 14.64 17.36
CA LEU A 732 10.80 13.76 16.50
C LEU A 732 11.84 14.56 15.68
N GLN A 733 11.46 15.74 15.17
CA GLN A 733 12.38 16.61 14.45
C GLN A 733 13.48 17.20 15.32
N ALA A 734 13.16 17.59 16.56
CA ALA A 734 14.13 18.10 17.52
C ALA A 734 15.14 17.00 17.92
N THR A 735 14.65 15.81 18.29
CA THR A 735 15.51 14.67 18.63
C THR A 735 16.36 14.22 17.43
N ALA A 736 15.81 14.26 16.21
CA ALA A 736 16.57 13.96 15.00
C ALA A 736 17.73 14.94 14.75
N GLN A 737 17.60 16.21 15.15
CA GLN A 737 18.69 17.18 15.07
C GLN A 737 19.81 16.91 16.08
N GLU A 738 19.46 16.39 17.26
CA GLU A 738 20.41 16.02 18.33
C GLU A 738 21.15 14.72 18.00
N ASP A 739 20.41 13.68 17.61
CA ASP A 739 20.96 12.33 17.41
C ASP A 739 21.45 12.08 15.96
N GLY A 740 21.08 12.95 15.01
CA GLY A 740 21.37 12.81 13.58
C GLY A 740 20.48 11.79 12.84
N PHE A 741 19.51 11.17 13.50
CA PHE A 741 18.60 10.18 12.92
C PHE A 741 17.31 10.83 12.40
N PHE A 742 17.31 11.30 11.15
CA PHE A 742 16.14 11.91 10.52
C PHE A 742 15.14 10.92 9.91
N GLU A 743 15.43 9.61 9.91
CA GLU A 743 14.59 8.57 9.30
C GLU A 743 13.19 8.46 9.94
N CYS A 744 13.10 8.70 11.25
CA CYS A 744 11.85 8.63 12.01
C CYS A 744 11.03 9.94 12.00
N ALA A 745 11.60 11.04 11.52
CA ALA A 745 10.99 12.38 11.50
C ALA A 745 9.98 12.54 10.34
N ASP A 746 9.12 11.55 10.14
CA ASP A 746 8.08 11.56 9.12
C ASP A 746 6.68 11.74 9.75
N PRO A 747 5.84 12.65 9.23
CA PRO A 747 4.51 12.91 9.78
C PRO A 747 3.60 11.69 9.78
N SER A 748 3.72 10.78 8.79
CA SER A 748 2.89 9.58 8.75
C SER A 748 3.25 8.60 9.87
N LEU A 749 4.52 8.57 10.31
CA LEU A 749 4.95 7.77 11.45
C LEU A 749 4.46 8.36 12.78
N ALA A 750 4.49 9.69 12.94
CA ALA A 750 3.94 10.36 14.12
C ALA A 750 2.45 10.06 14.30
N ILE A 751 1.66 10.18 13.23
CA ILE A 751 0.21 9.90 13.27
C ILE A 751 -0.06 8.42 13.61
N ARG A 752 0.68 7.49 12.98
CA ARG A 752 0.58 6.06 13.27
C ARG A 752 0.94 5.74 14.73
N ALA A 753 1.91 6.43 15.31
CA ALA A 753 2.30 6.25 16.70
C ALA A 753 1.16 6.67 17.64
N VAL A 754 0.57 7.85 17.42
CA VAL A 754 -0.58 8.35 18.20
C VAL A 754 -1.76 7.37 18.14
N TRP A 755 -2.12 6.89 16.95
CA TRP A 755 -3.22 5.91 16.82
C TRP A 755 -2.91 4.56 17.44
N THR A 756 -1.69 4.06 17.29
CA THR A 756 -1.28 2.79 17.92
C THR A 756 -1.33 2.91 19.45
N PHE A 757 -0.94 4.06 20.01
CA PHE A 757 -1.01 4.32 21.44
C PHE A 757 -2.45 4.51 21.94
N ARG A 758 -3.33 5.04 21.10
CA ARG A 758 -4.78 5.08 21.37
C ARG A 758 -5.35 3.66 21.46
N ASP A 759 -5.07 2.82 20.47
CA ASP A 759 -5.57 1.44 20.44
C ASP A 759 -4.99 0.58 21.58
N LEU A 760 -3.75 0.84 22.00
CA LEU A 760 -3.09 0.15 23.12
C LEU A 760 -3.61 0.60 24.49
N GLY A 761 -4.47 1.62 24.55
CA GLY A 761 -5.01 2.18 25.79
C GLY A 761 -4.03 3.09 26.54
N VAL A 762 -2.97 3.59 25.88
CA VAL A 762 -2.06 4.60 26.45
C VAL A 762 -2.70 5.97 26.41
N LEU A 763 -3.36 6.29 25.28
CA LEU A 763 -4.11 7.52 25.07
C LEU A 763 -5.60 7.19 25.02
N GLN A 764 -6.42 7.93 25.75
CA GLN A 764 -7.87 7.77 25.77
C GLN A 764 -8.54 9.01 25.17
N GLN A 765 -9.50 8.78 24.28
CA GLN A 765 -10.27 9.85 23.68
C GLN A 765 -11.47 10.18 24.58
N MET A 766 -11.54 11.43 25.06
CA MET A 766 -12.65 11.93 25.86
C MET A 766 -13.40 13.03 25.11
N PRO A 767 -14.74 13.06 25.18
CA PRO A 767 -15.52 14.14 24.58
C PRO A 767 -15.28 15.46 25.35
N SER A 768 -14.99 16.54 24.62
CA SER A 768 -14.82 17.89 25.16
C SER A 768 -15.56 18.90 24.28
N PRO A 769 -15.98 20.08 24.82
CA PRO A 769 -16.70 21.10 24.06
C PRO A 769 -15.94 21.62 22.83
N ALA A 770 -14.61 21.49 22.77
CA ALA A 770 -13.81 21.86 21.59
C ALA A 770 -13.58 20.70 20.60
N GLY A 771 -14.22 19.55 20.81
CA GLY A 771 -14.02 18.31 20.05
C GLY A 771 -13.42 17.19 20.91
N PRO A 772 -13.29 15.97 20.37
CA PRO A 772 -12.67 14.87 21.11
C PRO A 772 -11.20 15.16 21.40
N MET A 773 -10.81 15.10 22.68
CA MET A 773 -9.46 15.33 23.15
C MET A 773 -8.80 14.01 23.58
N LEU A 774 -7.50 13.88 23.33
CA LEU A 774 -6.68 12.77 23.81
C LEU A 774 -6.12 13.10 25.18
N HIS A 775 -6.39 12.21 26.13
CA HIS A 775 -5.86 12.23 27.49
C HIS A 775 -4.91 11.06 27.69
N LEU A 776 -3.92 11.20 28.56
CA LEU A 776 -3.15 10.07 29.03
C LEU A 776 -4.03 9.19 29.91
N SER A 777 -4.04 7.88 29.67
CA SER A 777 -4.84 6.95 30.46
C SER A 777 -4.34 6.86 31.90
N PRO A 778 -5.22 6.57 32.88
CA PRO A 778 -4.82 6.48 34.29
C PRO A 778 -3.78 5.39 34.55
N THR A 779 -3.77 4.32 33.74
CA THR A 779 -2.79 3.24 33.83
C THR A 779 -1.39 3.69 33.43
N PHE A 780 -1.26 4.57 32.42
CA PHE A 780 0.02 5.09 31.96
C PHE A 780 0.38 6.47 32.54
N ALA A 781 -0.40 6.99 33.50
CA ALA A 781 -0.05 8.19 34.27
C ALA A 781 1.22 8.01 35.13
N SER A 782 1.52 6.77 35.54
CA SER A 782 2.76 6.45 36.26
C SER A 782 3.96 6.44 35.30
N GLN A 783 5.02 7.17 35.66
CA GLN A 783 6.30 7.15 34.94
C GLN A 783 6.91 5.74 34.84
N GLN A 784 6.63 4.84 35.80
CA GLN A 784 7.11 3.46 35.75
C GLN A 784 6.49 2.68 34.59
N ASN A 785 5.18 2.88 34.33
CA ASN A 785 4.48 2.19 33.24
C ASN A 785 4.87 2.76 31.88
N GLN A 786 5.14 4.07 31.80
CA GLN A 786 5.72 4.69 30.59
C GLN A 786 7.10 4.12 30.27
N LYS A 787 7.97 3.97 31.27
CA LYS A 787 9.29 3.33 31.11
C LYS A 787 9.19 1.88 30.66
N LYS A 788 8.24 1.11 31.21
CA LYS A 788 7.97 -0.27 30.76
C LYS A 788 7.57 -0.33 29.29
N LEU A 789 6.68 0.57 28.85
CA LEU A 789 6.28 0.69 27.44
C LEU A 789 7.48 1.03 26.54
N GLU A 790 8.29 1.99 26.94
CA GLU A 790 9.49 2.37 26.20
C GLU A 790 10.49 1.20 26.09
N GLN A 791 10.76 0.50 27.19
CA GLN A 791 11.63 -0.69 27.21
C GLN A 791 11.09 -1.81 26.33
N PHE A 792 9.77 -2.04 26.37
CA PHE A 792 9.09 -3.03 25.54
C PHE A 792 9.24 -2.74 24.04
N ILE A 793 9.25 -1.48 23.61
CA ILE A 793 9.44 -1.14 22.19
C ILE A 793 10.93 -1.22 21.84
N ARG A 794 11.81 -0.72 22.71
CA ARG A 794 13.26 -0.67 22.48
C ARG A 794 13.90 -2.05 22.30
N GLN A 795 13.35 -3.11 22.89
CA GLN A 795 13.89 -4.48 22.72
C GLN A 795 13.92 -4.93 21.25
N PHE A 796 13.02 -4.41 20.40
CA PHE A 796 12.94 -4.77 18.97
C PHE A 796 13.83 -3.88 18.07
N ILE A 797 14.48 -2.85 18.63
CA ILE A 797 15.26 -1.88 17.87
C ILE A 797 16.72 -2.33 17.81
N CYS A 798 17.29 -2.28 16.60
CA CYS A 798 18.71 -2.46 16.38
C CYS A 798 19.42 -1.09 16.30
N GLY A 799 20.63 -1.02 16.87
CA GLY A 799 21.45 0.20 16.98
C GLY A 799 21.87 0.78 15.64
#